data_AF-A0A8J9S847-F1
#
_entry.id   AF-A0A8J9S847-F1
#
_cell.length_a   1.000
_cell.length_b   1.000
_cell.length_c   1.000
_cell.angle_alpha   90.00
_cell.angle_beta   90.00
_cell.angle_gamma   90.00
#
_symmetry.space_group_name_H-M   'P 1'
#
loop_
_entity.id
_entity.type
_entity.pdbx_description
1 polymer ?
#
loop_
_entity_poly.entity_id
_entity_poly.type
_entity_poly.pdbx_seq_one_letter_code
_entity_poly.pdbx_strand_id
1 'polypeptide(L)'
;MGKDTFPGLLPENYEDFRSVEYWDGFFRARNQKSFEWYGEWKQLQPLMLPLVKGCKSILVVGCGNSDLSADMYDEGCTGITNIDFSKPVIKEMMLKNLRKRPLMKWLVMDMTKTKFANNSFEAIVDKGGLDALMGEDTTGSEDAGGKLLTEVARLLCLEKGASYICVTLAQSHVLKKLLSAFQSGWSIQLHRLPPSPDMAGSPLQPVLAVVRRCHEQQDGGPESFASLPVELDFAEDLSCCNAEQLHDIIQVVADENAARSRGQQQDKENIFARLHPGARIVLPCLPIPERQKAELSQEASVNDSEGHASYFPLGCQEDSAPLGNSKARFSAVVLDNQHEALQRAVHECCVFIVPQGREHEWLFATAEGQWAVAADCMSKRVILVVLNRGHTFKGTAAVNKELSPLVKDLAPADVRDLEKKIPILTTSEGIGERVVLEEAESAINGHISVEDVKVQLPDAEDAADMQWLRRMVFTSNRNLTQSEAYLIPVAAANSAQGKNKASKKGKVRNSKGIEEGYRAMVPSYEILASEYHSAMVAGLSLIADPLLERRQKEGEHGSVLVVGLGGGALPIYLHSCLGLSVDCVELDPTVVGLARSHFGFADVSSQPSLTARVGDGLEAVAELARAPDAPTLDVIIVDAGSGDASLAMTCPPATFLGERFLADAHAAVRPDGLLIVNCVSRSAEAFTKATQALQAAFAEVYELGMETDVNKVLFAARTALPEGVRGKVGRSAKSAMQLVAKLLPLAASDSEPASLEVPLDAPLVTQLQALKLVERPHGVEPQK
;
A
#
# COMPACT_ATOMS: atom_id res chain seq x y z
N MET A 1 -19.82 43.70 -4.29
CA MET A 1 -20.73 42.86 -5.10
C MET A 1 -20.73 43.29 -6.56
N GLY A 2 -19.82 42.72 -7.36
CA GLY A 2 -19.84 42.83 -8.82
C GLY A 2 -20.80 41.80 -9.42
N LYS A 3 -21.59 42.25 -10.40
CA LYS A 3 -22.70 41.54 -11.03
C LYS A 3 -22.18 40.44 -11.96
N ASP A 4 -22.16 39.21 -11.47
CA ASP A 4 -22.23 37.95 -12.25
C ASP A 4 -22.71 36.79 -11.35
N THR A 5 -23.57 37.09 -10.36
CA THR A 5 -24.16 36.09 -9.47
C THR A 5 -25.26 35.33 -10.21
N PHE A 6 -24.95 34.11 -10.64
CA PHE A 6 -25.98 33.09 -10.86
C PHE A 6 -26.81 32.94 -9.57
N PRO A 7 -28.12 33.23 -9.56
CA PRO A 7 -28.92 33.09 -8.35
C PRO A 7 -29.04 31.61 -7.98
N GLY A 8 -28.80 31.27 -6.70
CA GLY A 8 -29.08 29.94 -6.15
C GLY A 8 -27.95 28.90 -6.20
N LEU A 9 -26.68 29.33 -6.28
CA LEU A 9 -25.51 28.43 -6.27
C LEU A 9 -24.69 28.46 -4.99
N LEU A 10 -24.97 29.32 -4.00
CA LEU A 10 -24.24 29.28 -2.73
C LEU A 10 -25.02 28.46 -1.70
N PRO A 11 -24.34 27.78 -0.76
CA PRO A 11 -25.02 27.00 0.27
C PRO A 11 -26.03 27.88 1.01
N GLU A 12 -27.26 27.41 1.16
CA GLU A 12 -28.29 28.13 1.90
C GLU A 12 -28.41 27.59 3.34
N ASN A 13 -28.04 26.32 3.56
CA ASN A 13 -28.09 25.65 4.85
C ASN A 13 -26.73 25.04 5.22
N TYR A 14 -26.49 24.77 6.51
CA TYR A 14 -25.22 24.22 6.98
C TYR A 14 -24.93 22.80 6.46
N GLU A 15 -25.97 21.98 6.28
CA GLU A 15 -25.86 20.63 5.72
C GLU A 15 -25.26 20.63 4.31
N ASP A 16 -25.55 21.67 3.50
CA ASP A 16 -25.04 21.82 2.14
C ASP A 16 -23.51 21.89 2.11
N PHE A 17 -22.88 22.52 3.12
CA PHE A 17 -21.42 22.61 3.22
C PHE A 17 -20.75 21.26 3.43
N ARG A 18 -21.49 20.25 3.94
CA ARG A 18 -21.00 18.89 4.20
C ARG A 18 -21.47 17.87 3.16
N SER A 19 -22.34 18.26 2.22
CA SER A 19 -22.89 17.35 1.21
C SER A 19 -21.99 17.28 -0.02
N VAL A 20 -21.54 16.06 -0.34
CA VAL A 20 -20.83 15.77 -1.59
C VAL A 20 -21.72 16.08 -2.79
N GLU A 21 -23.00 15.76 -2.72
CA GLU A 21 -23.99 15.98 -3.79
C GLU A 21 -24.15 17.47 -4.10
N TYR A 22 -24.21 18.31 -3.06
CA TYR A 22 -24.27 19.76 -3.19
C TYR A 22 -23.05 20.29 -3.95
N TRP A 23 -21.84 19.96 -3.45
CA TRP A 23 -20.59 20.44 -4.05
C TRP A 23 -20.38 19.90 -5.47
N ASP A 24 -20.73 18.64 -5.74
CA ASP A 24 -20.71 18.06 -7.07
C ASP A 24 -21.61 18.85 -8.05
N GLY A 25 -22.80 19.27 -7.60
CA GLY A 25 -23.70 20.12 -8.37
C GLY A 25 -23.13 21.52 -8.60
N PHE A 26 -22.60 22.14 -7.54
CA PHE A 26 -21.96 23.45 -7.58
C PHE A 26 -20.83 23.53 -8.59
N PHE A 27 -19.89 22.57 -8.55
CA PHE A 27 -18.73 22.56 -9.45
C PHE A 27 -19.14 22.28 -10.91
N ARG A 28 -20.12 21.41 -11.16
CA ARG A 28 -20.67 21.19 -12.51
C ARG A 28 -21.29 22.47 -13.09
N ALA A 29 -22.00 23.24 -12.28
CA ALA A 29 -22.67 24.47 -12.70
C ALA A 29 -21.69 25.62 -12.98
N ARG A 30 -20.52 25.63 -12.32
CA ARG A 30 -19.48 26.67 -12.49
C ARG A 30 -18.75 26.61 -13.83
N ASN A 31 -18.76 25.45 -14.50
CA ASN A 31 -18.20 25.27 -15.84
C ASN A 31 -16.77 25.86 -16.00
N GLN A 32 -15.83 25.39 -15.18
CA GLN A 32 -14.40 25.77 -15.20
C GLN A 32 -14.04 27.19 -14.71
N LYS A 33 -15.01 27.99 -14.25
CA LYS A 33 -14.71 29.29 -13.61
C LYS A 33 -14.29 29.06 -12.15
N SER A 34 -13.08 29.47 -11.79
CA SER A 34 -12.57 29.38 -10.42
C SER A 34 -13.43 30.18 -9.44
N PHE A 35 -13.40 29.76 -8.19
CA PHE A 35 -14.09 30.42 -7.10
C PHE A 35 -13.23 30.46 -5.85
N GLU A 36 -13.18 31.62 -5.23
CA GLU A 36 -12.30 31.89 -4.10
C GLU A 36 -13.10 32.17 -2.83
N TRP A 37 -13.02 31.24 -1.89
CA TRP A 37 -13.37 31.51 -0.50
C TRP A 37 -12.23 32.27 0.19
N TYR A 38 -12.59 33.30 0.94
CA TYR A 38 -11.70 34.03 1.86
C TYR A 38 -10.50 34.75 1.22
N GLY A 39 -10.66 35.15 -0.05
CA GLY A 39 -9.72 36.01 -0.76
C GLY A 39 -8.83 35.26 -1.76
N GLU A 40 -8.28 36.03 -2.70
CA GLU A 40 -7.40 35.54 -3.76
C GLU A 40 -5.94 35.48 -3.31
N TRP A 41 -5.09 34.76 -4.05
CA TRP A 41 -3.66 34.63 -3.74
C TRP A 41 -2.96 35.96 -3.51
N LYS A 42 -3.28 37.01 -4.26
CA LYS A 42 -2.66 38.34 -4.10
C LYS A 42 -2.75 38.88 -2.67
N GLN A 43 -3.80 38.54 -1.93
CA GLN A 43 -4.02 38.98 -0.55
C GLN A 43 -3.34 38.07 0.45
N LEU A 44 -3.30 36.77 0.15
CA LEU A 44 -2.75 35.74 1.02
C LEU A 44 -1.23 35.63 0.89
N GLN A 45 -0.68 35.90 -0.29
CA GLN A 45 0.72 35.71 -0.67
C GLN A 45 1.72 36.32 0.33
N PRO A 46 1.58 37.56 0.81
CA PRO A 46 2.57 38.16 1.72
C PRO A 46 2.75 37.37 3.01
N LEU A 47 1.69 36.70 3.48
CA LEU A 47 1.68 35.91 4.71
C LEU A 47 1.90 34.42 4.45
N MET A 48 1.31 33.87 3.38
CA MET A 48 1.38 32.43 3.08
C MET A 48 2.69 32.03 2.41
N LEU A 49 3.20 32.80 1.46
CA LEU A 49 4.38 32.39 0.68
C LEU A 49 5.62 32.12 1.56
N PRO A 50 5.95 32.93 2.58
CA PRO A 50 7.07 32.63 3.48
C PRO A 50 6.91 31.33 4.28
N LEU A 51 5.68 30.83 4.44
CA LEU A 51 5.37 29.61 5.21
C LEU A 51 5.47 28.34 4.38
N VAL A 52 5.20 28.43 3.07
CA VAL A 52 5.19 27.28 2.16
C VAL A 52 6.41 27.22 1.23
N LYS A 53 7.12 28.34 1.07
CA LYS A 53 8.26 28.42 0.15
C LYS A 53 9.44 27.60 0.69
N GLY A 54 9.88 26.65 -0.13
CA GLY A 54 10.94 25.70 0.22
C GLY A 54 10.41 24.38 0.81
N CYS A 55 9.10 24.29 1.10
CA CYS A 55 8.51 23.04 1.52
C CYS A 55 8.51 22.01 0.38
N LYS A 56 8.92 20.78 0.67
CA LYS A 56 8.95 19.67 -0.29
C LYS A 56 7.62 18.94 -0.37
N SER A 57 6.81 18.99 0.69
CA SER A 57 5.50 18.36 0.75
C SER A 57 4.47 19.31 1.36
N ILE A 58 3.52 19.75 0.53
CA ILE A 58 2.42 20.64 0.90
C ILE A 58 1.11 19.91 0.64
N LEU A 59 0.21 19.85 1.63
CA LEU A 59 -1.15 19.35 1.48
C LEU A 59 -2.12 20.53 1.46
N VAL A 60 -3.00 20.61 0.45
CA VAL A 60 -4.12 21.55 0.41
C VAL A 60 -5.40 20.75 0.62
N VAL A 61 -6.08 20.96 1.75
CA VAL A 61 -7.34 20.27 2.10
C VAL A 61 -8.55 21.08 1.65
N GLY A 62 -9.61 20.38 1.22
CA GLY A 62 -10.81 21.04 0.69
C GLY A 62 -10.50 22.00 -0.45
N CYS A 63 -9.67 21.56 -1.41
CA CYS A 63 -9.07 22.48 -2.39
C CYS A 63 -10.10 23.16 -3.30
N GLY A 64 -11.28 22.55 -3.49
CA GLY A 64 -12.31 23.04 -4.41
C GLY A 64 -11.75 23.33 -5.80
N ASN A 65 -12.29 24.36 -6.45
CA ASN A 65 -11.79 24.87 -7.73
C ASN A 65 -11.02 26.20 -7.60
N SER A 66 -10.37 26.40 -6.44
CA SER A 66 -9.53 27.57 -6.17
C SER A 66 -8.26 27.56 -7.02
N ASP A 67 -7.81 28.74 -7.42
CA ASP A 67 -6.53 28.96 -8.10
C ASP A 67 -5.34 29.04 -7.12
N LEU A 68 -5.58 28.99 -5.80
CA LEU A 68 -4.55 29.05 -4.76
C LEU A 68 -3.38 28.09 -5.02
N SER A 69 -3.65 26.81 -5.31
CA SER A 69 -2.60 25.82 -5.55
C SER A 69 -1.82 26.08 -6.84
N ALA A 70 -2.49 26.60 -7.86
CA ALA A 70 -1.87 27.00 -9.11
C ALA A 70 -0.94 28.20 -8.92
N ASP A 71 -1.37 29.19 -8.13
CA ASP A 71 -0.58 30.39 -7.86
C ASP A 71 0.63 30.07 -6.97
N MET A 72 0.47 29.23 -5.94
CA MET A 72 1.59 28.74 -5.12
C MET A 72 2.64 28.00 -5.96
N TYR A 73 2.18 27.18 -6.91
CA TYR A 73 3.07 26.45 -7.81
C TYR A 73 3.90 27.37 -8.69
N ASP A 74 3.28 28.42 -9.24
CA ASP A 74 3.94 29.39 -10.11
C ASP A 74 4.97 30.26 -9.35
N GLU A 75 4.83 30.36 -8.02
CA GLU A 75 5.80 30.98 -7.11
C GLU A 75 6.94 30.02 -6.66
N GLY A 76 6.95 28.79 -7.18
CA GLY A 76 8.01 27.80 -6.98
C GLY A 76 7.70 26.68 -5.98
N CYS A 77 6.46 26.58 -5.47
CA CYS A 77 6.06 25.52 -4.55
C CYS A 77 5.56 24.29 -5.33
N THR A 78 6.44 23.37 -5.71
CA THR A 78 6.06 22.29 -6.64
C THR A 78 5.53 21.02 -5.99
N GLY A 79 5.78 20.81 -4.69
CA GLY A 79 5.42 19.60 -3.93
C GLY A 79 3.98 19.57 -3.41
N ILE A 80 3.01 20.08 -4.18
CA ILE A 80 1.62 20.28 -3.73
C ILE A 80 0.76 19.04 -4.00
N THR A 81 0.09 18.55 -2.97
CA THR A 81 -0.98 17.54 -3.05
C THR A 81 -2.29 18.19 -2.66
N ASN A 82 -3.30 18.10 -3.53
CA ASN A 82 -4.61 18.69 -3.34
C ASN A 82 -5.64 17.59 -3.09
N ILE A 83 -6.47 17.78 -2.07
CA ILE A 83 -7.57 16.85 -1.76
C ILE A 83 -8.91 17.56 -1.66
N ASP A 84 -9.94 16.87 -2.11
CA ASP A 84 -11.34 17.26 -2.00
C ASP A 84 -12.20 15.99 -2.10
N PHE A 85 -13.31 15.92 -1.38
CA PHE A 85 -14.23 14.79 -1.45
C PHE A 85 -15.03 14.75 -2.78
N SER A 86 -15.07 15.85 -3.53
CA SER A 86 -15.82 15.99 -4.77
C SER A 86 -15.01 15.46 -5.95
N LYS A 87 -15.48 14.35 -6.54
CA LYS A 87 -14.87 13.75 -7.74
C LYS A 87 -14.85 14.72 -8.94
N PRO A 88 -15.94 15.44 -9.25
CA PRO A 88 -15.96 16.43 -10.33
C PRO A 88 -14.88 17.49 -10.21
N VAL A 89 -14.68 18.07 -9.01
CA VAL A 89 -13.73 19.18 -8.86
C VAL A 89 -12.28 18.72 -8.95
N ILE A 90 -11.95 17.56 -8.38
CA ILE A 90 -10.62 16.96 -8.52
C ILE A 90 -10.32 16.67 -9.98
N LYS A 91 -11.29 16.13 -10.73
CA LYS A 91 -11.13 15.89 -12.18
C LYS A 91 -10.93 17.20 -12.95
N GLU A 92 -11.72 18.23 -12.66
CA GLU A 92 -11.61 19.55 -13.28
C GLU A 92 -10.22 20.16 -13.04
N MET A 93 -9.81 20.22 -11.77
CA MET A 93 -8.57 20.87 -11.37
C MET A 93 -7.32 20.11 -11.83
N MET A 94 -7.38 18.78 -11.84
CA MET A 94 -6.35 17.95 -12.47
C MET A 94 -6.20 18.30 -13.95
N LEU A 95 -7.30 18.31 -14.73
CA LEU A 95 -7.26 18.62 -16.16
C LEU A 95 -6.79 20.06 -16.44
N LYS A 96 -7.22 21.02 -15.63
CA LYS A 96 -6.82 22.44 -15.73
C LYS A 96 -5.30 22.60 -15.55
N ASN A 97 -4.68 21.80 -14.69
CA ASN A 97 -3.29 21.98 -14.28
C ASN A 97 -2.30 20.98 -14.90
N LEU A 98 -2.75 19.82 -15.39
CA LEU A 98 -1.90 18.70 -15.83
C LEU A 98 -0.77 19.10 -16.80
N ARG A 99 -1.03 20.02 -17.73
CA ARG A 99 -0.03 20.44 -18.73
C ARG A 99 0.97 21.47 -18.24
N LYS A 100 0.52 22.44 -17.44
CA LYS A 100 1.35 23.58 -17.01
C LYS A 100 2.06 23.33 -15.69
N ARG A 101 1.46 22.50 -14.82
CA ARG A 101 1.88 22.28 -13.43
C ARG A 101 1.87 20.79 -13.09
N PRO A 102 2.66 19.97 -13.81
CA PRO A 102 2.53 18.51 -13.82
C PRO A 102 2.93 17.84 -12.50
N LEU A 103 3.62 18.54 -11.59
CA LEU A 103 4.06 17.97 -10.32
C LEU A 103 2.98 18.04 -9.22
N MET A 104 1.90 18.80 -9.44
CA MET A 104 0.78 18.82 -8.50
C MET A 104 -0.01 17.52 -8.55
N LYS A 105 -0.35 17.00 -7.37
CA LYS A 105 -1.22 15.83 -7.23
C LYS A 105 -2.63 16.27 -6.89
N TRP A 106 -3.63 15.55 -7.40
CA TRP A 106 -5.05 15.82 -7.18
C TRP A 106 -5.75 14.51 -6.83
N LEU A 107 -6.28 14.40 -5.61
CA LEU A 107 -6.81 13.15 -5.08
C LEU A 107 -8.21 13.36 -4.52
N VAL A 108 -9.12 12.46 -4.86
CA VAL A 108 -10.45 12.42 -4.25
C VAL A 108 -10.30 11.83 -2.87
N MET A 109 -10.50 12.65 -1.83
CA MET A 109 -10.25 12.23 -0.46
C MET A 109 -11.01 13.12 0.53
N ASP A 110 -11.58 12.48 1.56
CA ASP A 110 -12.19 13.16 2.69
C ASP A 110 -11.09 13.69 3.63
N MET A 111 -11.12 14.99 3.91
CA MET A 111 -10.14 15.66 4.78
C MET A 111 -10.29 15.29 6.28
N THR A 112 -11.40 14.67 6.68
CA THR A 112 -11.60 14.14 8.04
C THR A 112 -11.05 12.72 8.21
N LYS A 113 -10.68 12.04 7.11
CA LYS A 113 -10.15 10.67 7.10
C LYS A 113 -9.22 10.46 5.90
N THR A 114 -8.03 11.05 5.97
CA THR A 114 -7.05 10.97 4.89
C THR A 114 -6.31 9.63 4.88
N LYS A 115 -5.76 9.25 3.73
CA LYS A 115 -5.05 7.97 3.51
C LYS A 115 -3.52 8.13 3.47
N PHE A 116 -3.01 9.27 3.91
CA PHE A 116 -1.57 9.53 3.92
C PHE A 116 -0.93 8.99 5.20
N ALA A 117 0.35 8.62 5.12
CA ALA A 117 1.12 8.24 6.29
C ALA A 117 1.26 9.42 7.28
N ASN A 118 1.49 9.13 8.55
CA ASN A 118 1.75 10.15 9.56
C ASN A 118 3.02 10.94 9.21
N ASN A 119 3.09 12.19 9.65
CA ASN A 119 4.26 13.06 9.47
C ASN A 119 4.69 13.25 7.99
N SER A 120 3.74 13.23 7.05
CA SER A 120 4.03 13.28 5.61
C SER A 120 4.19 14.68 5.02
N PHE A 121 3.72 15.73 5.72
CA PHE A 121 3.62 17.08 5.15
C PHE A 121 4.36 18.12 5.97
N GLU A 122 5.19 18.91 5.32
CA GLU A 122 5.88 20.07 5.90
C GLU A 122 4.93 21.27 6.03
N ALA A 123 3.94 21.39 5.13
CA ALA A 123 2.87 22.37 5.28
C ALA A 123 1.50 21.76 4.96
N ILE A 124 0.49 22.12 5.76
CA ILE A 124 -0.90 21.81 5.47
C ILE A 124 -1.66 23.14 5.37
N VAL A 125 -2.28 23.37 4.22
CA VAL A 125 -3.03 24.57 3.89
C VAL A 125 -4.52 24.24 3.89
N ASP A 126 -5.27 24.97 4.67
CA ASP A 126 -6.73 24.88 4.77
C ASP A 126 -7.31 26.26 4.54
N LYS A 127 -8.15 26.39 3.50
CA LYS A 127 -8.84 27.64 3.17
C LYS A 127 -10.34 27.41 3.19
N GLY A 128 -10.90 27.50 4.39
CA GLY A 128 -12.33 27.33 4.66
C GLY A 128 -12.85 25.89 4.71
N GLY A 129 -11.96 24.90 4.68
CA GLY A 129 -12.32 23.51 4.95
C GLY A 129 -12.79 23.32 6.39
N LEU A 130 -12.06 23.88 7.37
CA LEU A 130 -12.50 23.85 8.77
C LEU A 130 -13.85 24.57 8.97
N ASP A 131 -14.06 25.73 8.35
CA ASP A 131 -15.32 26.47 8.45
C ASP A 131 -16.50 25.67 7.87
N ALA A 132 -16.30 25.01 6.72
CA ALA A 132 -17.31 24.15 6.10
C ALA A 132 -17.71 22.97 7.00
N LEU A 133 -16.75 22.39 7.74
CA LEU A 133 -17.02 21.32 8.69
C LEU A 133 -17.62 21.82 10.01
N MET A 134 -17.47 23.10 10.34
CA MET A 134 -17.93 23.71 11.59
C MET A 134 -19.21 24.54 11.45
N GLY A 135 -19.94 24.40 10.32
CA GLY A 135 -21.30 24.92 10.18
C GLY A 135 -22.19 24.44 11.33
N GLU A 136 -23.01 25.33 11.91
CA GLU A 136 -23.78 25.01 13.12
C GLU A 136 -24.72 23.83 12.87
N ASP A 137 -24.67 22.83 13.76
CA ASP A 137 -25.93 22.29 14.24
C ASP A 137 -25.83 21.86 15.70
N THR A 138 -26.62 22.54 16.51
CA THR A 138 -27.02 22.11 17.84
C THR A 138 -27.65 20.73 17.72
N THR A 139 -27.04 19.72 18.34
CA THR A 139 -27.59 18.37 18.58
C THR A 139 -27.39 17.31 17.48
N GLY A 140 -26.20 16.68 17.44
CA GLY A 140 -26.10 15.27 17.03
C GLY A 140 -25.18 14.90 15.86
N SER A 141 -24.55 15.84 15.16
CA SER A 141 -23.57 15.49 14.11
C SER A 141 -22.21 15.11 14.70
N GLU A 142 -21.54 14.10 14.13
CA GLU A 142 -20.15 13.75 14.44
C GLU A 142 -19.22 14.98 14.40
N ASP A 143 -18.21 15.02 15.28
CA ASP A 143 -17.25 16.13 15.42
C ASP A 143 -16.27 16.24 14.22
N ALA A 144 -16.80 16.56 13.05
CA ALA A 144 -16.06 16.56 11.79
C ALA A 144 -14.88 17.55 11.80
N GLY A 145 -15.05 18.73 12.40
CA GLY A 145 -13.95 19.69 12.58
C GLY A 145 -12.85 19.17 13.50
N GLY A 146 -13.20 18.47 14.59
CA GLY A 146 -12.22 17.80 15.44
C GLY A 146 -11.46 16.69 14.70
N LYS A 147 -12.15 15.91 13.86
CA LYS A 147 -11.53 14.89 13.00
C LYS A 147 -10.54 15.49 12.00
N LEU A 148 -10.88 16.61 11.34
CA LEU A 148 -9.94 17.34 10.48
C LEU A 148 -8.70 17.82 11.26
N LEU A 149 -8.89 18.45 12.42
CA LEU A 149 -7.76 18.96 13.22
C LEU A 149 -6.87 17.83 13.73
N THR A 150 -7.45 16.66 14.00
CA THR A 150 -6.72 15.42 14.35
C THR A 150 -5.89 14.93 13.17
N GLU A 151 -6.46 14.88 11.97
CA GLU A 151 -5.73 14.54 10.75
C GLU A 151 -4.59 15.53 10.48
N VAL A 152 -4.83 16.84 10.64
CA VAL A 152 -3.80 17.87 10.51
C VAL A 152 -2.63 17.61 11.48
N ALA A 153 -2.92 17.38 12.76
CA ALA A 153 -1.90 17.09 13.78
C ALA A 153 -1.11 15.81 13.45
N ARG A 154 -1.79 14.79 12.90
CA ARG A 154 -1.21 13.50 12.50
C ARG A 154 -0.29 13.62 11.28
N LEU A 155 -0.67 14.46 10.33
CA LEU A 155 -0.03 14.58 9.03
C LEU A 155 1.16 15.55 9.00
N LEU A 156 1.16 16.57 9.86
CA LEU A 156 2.28 17.50 9.98
C LEU A 156 3.56 16.77 10.41
N CYS A 157 4.64 16.97 9.67
CA CYS A 157 5.92 16.34 9.96
C CYS A 157 6.58 16.92 11.21
N LEU A 158 7.57 16.20 11.73
CA LEU A 158 8.30 16.57 12.95
C LEU A 158 9.46 17.55 12.68
N GLU A 159 9.65 18.03 11.46
CA GLU A 159 10.76 18.92 11.13
C GLU A 159 10.56 20.35 11.66
N LYS A 160 11.67 21.06 11.85
CA LYS A 160 11.63 22.45 12.30
C LYS A 160 11.05 23.34 11.21
N GLY A 161 9.93 23.98 11.53
CA GLY A 161 9.25 24.90 10.63
C GLY A 161 7.96 24.35 10.01
N ALA A 162 7.64 23.06 10.22
CA ALA A 162 6.41 22.49 9.70
C ALA A 162 5.17 23.21 10.28
N SER A 163 4.20 23.53 9.43
CA SER A 163 3.08 24.40 9.81
C SER A 163 1.74 24.03 9.19
N TYR A 164 0.68 24.11 10.01
CA TYR A 164 -0.70 24.18 9.53
C TYR A 164 -1.10 25.65 9.37
N ILE A 165 -1.64 25.97 8.21
CA ILE A 165 -1.97 27.32 7.75
C ILE A 165 -3.46 27.32 7.43
N CYS A 166 -4.27 27.83 8.35
CA CYS A 166 -5.73 27.85 8.25
C CYS A 166 -6.22 29.27 7.99
N VAL A 167 -6.85 29.48 6.84
CA VAL A 167 -7.59 30.71 6.52
C VAL A 167 -9.06 30.48 6.86
N THR A 168 -9.55 31.18 7.87
CA THR A 168 -10.88 30.96 8.48
C THR A 168 -11.58 32.29 8.76
N LEU A 169 -12.91 32.29 8.80
CA LEU A 169 -13.70 33.41 9.35
C LEU A 169 -13.58 33.55 10.88
N ALA A 170 -12.89 32.62 11.56
CA ALA A 170 -12.55 32.70 12.98
C ALA A 170 -13.75 33.02 13.88
N GLN A 171 -14.94 32.51 13.54
CA GLN A 171 -16.11 32.61 14.42
C GLN A 171 -15.79 31.94 15.76
N SER A 172 -16.36 32.46 16.84
CA SER A 172 -16.02 32.07 18.22
C SER A 172 -15.96 30.55 18.45
N HIS A 173 -16.89 29.76 17.89
CA HIS A 173 -16.89 28.31 18.03
C HIS A 173 -15.79 27.60 17.21
N VAL A 174 -15.53 28.07 15.98
CA VAL A 174 -14.44 27.56 15.13
C VAL A 174 -13.09 27.83 15.78
N LEU A 175 -12.88 29.06 16.23
CA LEU A 175 -11.62 29.45 16.85
C LEU A 175 -11.39 28.69 18.17
N LYS A 176 -12.42 28.58 19.03
CA LYS A 176 -12.33 27.75 20.25
C LYS A 176 -11.92 26.30 19.95
N LYS A 177 -12.46 25.72 18.87
CA LYS A 177 -12.14 24.35 18.45
C LYS A 177 -10.69 24.21 17.97
N LEU A 178 -10.23 25.14 17.12
CA LEU A 178 -8.84 25.16 16.63
C LEU A 178 -7.85 25.33 17.79
N LEU A 179 -8.10 26.28 18.68
CA LEU A 179 -7.20 26.59 19.79
C LEU A 179 -7.11 25.44 20.80
N SER A 180 -8.23 24.77 21.10
CA SER A 180 -8.27 23.65 22.04
C SER A 180 -7.62 22.39 21.48
N ALA A 181 -7.75 22.13 20.18
CA ALA A 181 -7.09 21.01 19.50
C ALA A 181 -5.56 21.11 19.57
N PHE A 182 -5.01 22.33 19.58
CA PHE A 182 -3.57 22.61 19.60
C PHE A 182 -3.10 23.24 20.92
N GLN A 183 -3.71 22.86 22.04
CA GLN A 183 -3.47 23.48 23.35
C GLN A 183 -2.07 23.23 23.95
N SER A 184 -1.39 22.13 23.57
CA SER A 184 -0.10 21.74 24.14
C SER A 184 0.85 21.21 23.07
N GLY A 185 2.12 21.59 23.18
CA GLY A 185 3.16 21.19 22.22
C GLY A 185 3.10 21.96 20.90
N TRP A 186 2.25 23.00 20.81
CA TRP A 186 2.08 23.81 19.61
C TRP A 186 2.09 25.31 19.95
N SER A 187 2.74 26.08 19.08
CA SER A 187 2.61 27.54 19.01
C SER A 187 1.53 27.91 18.00
N ILE A 188 0.69 28.88 18.34
CA ILE A 188 -0.38 29.38 17.46
C ILE A 188 -0.20 30.89 17.31
N GLN A 189 -0.21 31.36 16.07
CA GLN A 189 -0.19 32.78 15.73
C GLN A 189 -1.40 33.11 14.85
N LEU A 190 -2.16 34.14 15.18
CA LEU A 190 -3.25 34.62 14.36
C LEU A 190 -2.83 35.91 13.65
N HIS A 191 -2.98 35.93 12.33
CA HIS A 191 -2.61 37.03 11.46
C HIS A 191 -3.85 37.62 10.79
N ARG A 192 -4.02 38.95 10.89
CA ARG A 192 -5.10 39.63 10.18
C ARG A 192 -4.77 39.70 8.69
N LEU A 193 -5.70 39.25 7.84
CA LEU A 193 -5.54 39.43 6.40
C LEU A 193 -5.83 40.88 5.98
N PRO A 194 -5.19 41.41 4.92
CA PRO A 194 -5.53 42.71 4.36
C PRO A 194 -6.99 42.75 3.89
N PRO A 195 -7.71 43.88 4.06
CA PRO A 195 -9.08 44.01 3.56
C PRO A 195 -9.13 43.93 2.02
N SER A 196 -10.09 43.16 1.51
CA SER A 196 -10.39 43.01 0.08
C SER A 196 -11.55 43.91 -0.35
N PRO A 197 -11.54 44.48 -1.57
CA PRO A 197 -12.70 45.18 -2.13
C PRO A 197 -13.98 44.33 -2.15
N ASP A 198 -13.85 43.01 -2.30
CA ASP A 198 -14.99 42.08 -2.33
C ASP A 198 -15.60 41.82 -0.95
N MET A 199 -14.85 42.13 0.11
CA MET A 199 -15.27 42.02 1.51
C MET A 199 -15.89 43.32 2.04
N ALA A 200 -16.04 44.34 1.19
CA ALA A 200 -16.69 45.59 1.55
C ALA A 200 -18.16 45.34 1.94
N GLY A 201 -18.45 45.42 3.24
CA GLY A 201 -19.79 45.23 3.83
C GLY A 201 -20.06 43.86 4.48
N SER A 202 -19.09 42.93 4.48
CA SER A 202 -19.20 41.69 5.26
C SER A 202 -19.03 41.97 6.76
N PRO A 203 -19.84 41.38 7.66
CA PRO A 203 -19.64 41.51 9.11
C PRO A 203 -18.39 40.74 9.60
N LEU A 204 -17.90 39.77 8.82
CA LEU A 204 -16.75 38.93 9.15
C LEU A 204 -15.62 39.11 8.12
N GLN A 205 -14.38 39.14 8.61
CA GLN A 205 -13.16 39.14 7.82
C GLN A 205 -12.38 37.85 8.09
N PRO A 206 -11.70 37.26 7.09
CA PRO A 206 -10.93 36.05 7.32
C PRO A 206 -9.59 36.39 8.01
N VAL A 207 -9.15 35.44 8.82
CA VAL A 207 -7.91 35.47 9.61
C VAL A 207 -7.07 34.26 9.21
N LEU A 208 -5.76 34.43 9.21
CA LEU A 208 -4.82 33.35 8.95
C LEU A 208 -4.24 32.85 10.28
N ALA A 209 -4.62 31.65 10.69
CA ALA A 209 -4.06 30.95 11.83
C ALA A 209 -2.86 30.09 11.39
N VAL A 210 -1.71 30.29 12.02
CA VAL A 210 -0.49 29.50 11.81
C VAL A 210 -0.22 28.68 13.05
N VAL A 211 -0.28 27.36 12.92
CA VAL A 211 -0.01 26.41 13.99
C VAL A 211 1.29 25.68 13.68
N ARG A 212 2.23 25.66 14.64
CA ARG A 212 3.53 24.95 14.51
C ARG A 212 3.82 24.13 15.74
N ARG A 213 4.52 23.02 15.56
CA ARG A 213 4.97 22.17 16.66
C ARG A 213 6.17 22.78 17.38
N CYS A 214 6.18 22.74 18.71
CA CYS A 214 7.33 23.15 19.51
C CYS A 214 8.44 22.07 19.45
N HIS A 215 9.71 22.48 19.36
CA HIS A 215 10.89 21.61 19.31
C HIS A 215 11.62 21.57 20.65
N GLU A 216 12.24 20.43 20.99
CA GLU A 216 13.12 20.29 22.17
C GLU A 216 14.37 21.16 22.01
N GLN A 217 14.71 21.97 23.03
CA GLN A 217 16.01 22.64 23.10
C GLN A 217 17.10 21.63 23.50
N GLN A 218 18.25 21.67 22.84
CA GLN A 218 19.38 20.75 23.07
C GLN A 218 20.20 21.03 24.36
N ASP A 219 19.83 22.03 25.17
CA ASP A 219 20.62 22.45 26.34
C ASP A 219 19.97 22.05 27.68
N GLY A 220 20.22 20.81 28.11
CA GLY A 220 20.65 20.49 29.48
C GLY A 220 19.77 20.79 30.72
N GLY A 221 18.46 20.98 30.61
CA GLY A 221 17.58 21.16 31.79
C GLY A 221 16.20 20.50 31.66
N PRO A 222 15.56 20.03 32.74
CA PRO A 222 14.24 19.43 32.68
C PRO A 222 13.18 20.53 32.79
N GLU A 223 12.71 21.09 31.67
CA GLU A 223 11.53 21.95 31.71
C GLU A 223 10.53 21.62 30.59
N SER A 224 9.35 21.15 31.06
CA SER A 224 7.99 21.28 30.52
C SER A 224 7.83 21.72 29.05
N PHE A 225 7.09 20.93 28.27
CA PHE A 225 6.39 21.41 27.07
C PHE A 225 5.38 22.50 27.49
N ALA A 226 5.86 23.70 27.77
CA ALA A 226 5.02 24.78 28.23
C ALA A 226 3.99 25.12 27.14
N SER A 227 2.72 25.19 27.53
CA SER A 227 1.65 25.75 26.71
C SER A 227 1.98 27.22 26.39
N LEU A 228 2.59 27.46 25.23
CA LEU A 228 2.89 28.82 24.79
C LEU A 228 1.57 29.60 24.60
N PRO A 229 1.53 30.89 24.97
CA PRO A 229 0.37 31.71 24.70
C PRO A 229 0.13 31.81 23.19
N VAL A 230 -1.13 31.85 22.79
CA VAL A 230 -1.56 32.19 21.44
C VAL A 230 -1.22 33.66 21.19
N GLU A 231 -0.52 33.93 20.10
CA GLU A 231 -0.07 35.28 19.72
C GLU A 231 -1.00 35.90 18.68
N LEU A 232 -1.26 37.20 18.82
CA LEU A 232 -1.98 38.03 17.85
C LEU A 232 -1.00 39.03 17.23
N ASP A 233 -0.97 39.16 15.90
CA ASP A 233 -0.14 40.17 15.22
C ASP A 233 -0.83 41.55 15.10
N PHE A 234 -2.09 41.65 15.53
CA PHE A 234 -2.91 42.86 15.52
C PHE A 234 -3.30 43.30 16.95
N ALA A 235 -3.39 44.62 17.16
CA ALA A 235 -3.78 45.23 18.42
C ALA A 235 -5.30 45.55 18.48
N GLU A 236 -5.79 45.99 19.65
CA GLU A 236 -7.18 46.40 19.94
C GLU A 236 -7.66 47.67 19.18
N ASP A 237 -7.29 47.84 17.91
CA ASP A 237 -7.83 48.93 17.09
C ASP A 237 -9.24 48.56 16.59
N LEU A 238 -10.22 48.81 17.45
CA LEU A 238 -11.65 48.58 17.22
C LEU A 238 -12.29 49.61 16.27
N SER A 239 -11.51 50.49 15.63
CA SER A 239 -12.04 51.50 14.69
C SER A 239 -12.48 50.94 13.33
N CYS A 240 -12.45 49.61 13.14
CA CYS A 240 -12.73 48.92 11.88
C CYS A 240 -14.14 48.31 11.80
N CYS A 241 -14.63 48.05 10.59
CA CYS A 241 -16.00 47.57 10.30
C CYS A 241 -16.36 46.19 10.89
N ASN A 242 -15.42 45.51 11.56
CA ASN A 242 -15.55 44.18 12.15
C ASN A 242 -15.16 44.14 13.64
N ALA A 243 -15.37 45.25 14.36
CA ALA A 243 -15.03 45.39 15.77
C ALA A 243 -15.61 44.29 16.67
N GLU A 244 -16.83 43.81 16.40
CA GLU A 244 -17.46 42.72 17.16
C GLU A 244 -16.72 41.38 16.98
N GLN A 245 -16.42 40.99 15.74
CA GLN A 245 -15.63 39.80 15.45
C GLN A 245 -14.23 39.89 16.08
N LEU A 246 -13.59 41.05 15.99
CA LEU A 246 -12.26 41.26 16.57
C LEU A 246 -12.30 41.15 18.11
N HIS A 247 -13.33 41.70 18.75
CA HIS A 247 -13.53 41.57 20.19
C HIS A 247 -13.72 40.09 20.60
N ASP A 248 -14.54 39.35 19.86
CA ASP A 248 -14.76 37.92 20.07
C ASP A 248 -13.45 37.12 19.96
N ILE A 249 -12.64 37.37 18.92
CA ILE A 249 -11.34 36.70 18.73
C ILE A 249 -10.41 36.98 19.92
N ILE A 250 -10.31 38.25 20.34
CA ILE A 250 -9.47 38.66 21.48
C ILE A 250 -9.93 37.97 22.76
N GLN A 251 -11.25 37.93 23.00
CA GLN A 251 -11.80 37.28 24.19
C GLN A 251 -11.54 35.77 24.20
N VAL A 252 -11.76 35.09 23.07
CA VAL A 252 -11.48 33.66 22.93
C VAL A 252 -10.00 33.33 23.16
N VAL A 253 -9.10 34.17 22.62
CA VAL A 253 -7.65 34.02 22.82
C VAL A 253 -7.26 34.29 24.27
N ALA A 254 -7.84 35.30 24.93
CA ALA A 254 -7.60 35.58 26.34
C ALA A 254 -8.06 34.42 27.24
N ASP A 255 -9.24 33.86 26.99
CA ASP A 255 -9.78 32.72 27.73
C ASP A 255 -8.90 31.47 27.56
N GLU A 256 -8.44 31.19 26.34
CA GLU A 256 -7.52 30.10 26.04
C GLU A 256 -6.15 30.30 26.70
N ASN A 257 -5.58 31.51 26.63
CA ASN A 257 -4.30 31.81 27.29
C ASN A 257 -4.39 31.70 28.82
N ALA A 258 -5.54 32.08 29.41
CA ALA A 258 -5.81 31.83 30.81
C ALA A 258 -5.93 30.32 31.11
N ALA A 259 -6.55 29.52 30.23
CA ALA A 259 -6.61 28.07 30.36
C ALA A 259 -5.22 27.42 30.26
N ARG A 260 -4.40 27.83 29.29
CA ARG A 260 -3.01 27.41 29.11
C ARG A 260 -2.15 27.72 30.34
N SER A 261 -2.35 28.90 30.94
CA SER A 261 -1.65 29.32 32.17
C SER A 261 -2.08 28.52 33.40
N ARG A 262 -3.38 28.16 33.52
CA ARG A 262 -3.88 27.29 34.60
C ARG A 262 -3.38 25.85 34.48
N GLY A 263 -3.30 25.32 33.25
CA GLY A 263 -2.74 24.01 32.95
C GLY A 263 -1.30 23.85 33.43
N GLN A 264 -0.45 24.88 33.30
CA GLN A 264 0.95 24.87 33.75
C GLN A 264 1.13 24.63 35.28
N GLN A 265 0.11 24.92 36.09
CA GLN A 265 0.15 24.72 37.54
C GLN A 265 -0.27 23.29 37.95
N GLN A 266 -0.98 22.58 37.08
CA GLN A 266 -1.32 21.15 37.20
C GLN A 266 -0.36 20.24 36.41
N ASP A 267 0.30 20.76 35.37
CA ASP A 267 1.19 20.04 34.45
C ASP A 267 2.56 19.67 35.05
N LYS A 268 2.87 20.07 36.28
CA LYS A 268 4.02 19.50 37.01
C LYS A 268 3.79 18.04 37.42
N GLU A 269 2.55 17.55 37.38
CA GLU A 269 2.20 16.19 37.79
C GLU A 269 1.72 15.28 36.64
N ASN A 270 1.50 15.79 35.41
CA ASN A 270 0.83 14.99 34.38
C ASN A 270 1.28 15.23 32.93
N ILE A 271 2.59 15.15 32.69
CA ILE A 271 3.23 15.42 31.39
C ILE A 271 2.88 14.39 30.28
N PHE A 272 2.20 13.27 30.58
CA PHE A 272 2.11 12.12 29.66
C PHE A 272 0.82 12.00 28.83
N ALA A 273 -0.18 12.86 29.03
CA ALA A 273 -1.50 12.69 28.39
C ALA A 273 -1.65 13.30 26.97
N ARG A 274 -0.58 13.77 26.32
CA ARG A 274 -0.73 14.64 25.11
C ARG A 274 0.13 14.27 23.90
N LEU A 275 0.31 12.98 23.63
CA LEU A 275 0.87 12.51 22.35
C LEU A 275 -0.21 11.77 21.54
N HIS A 276 -0.71 12.44 20.47
CA HIS A 276 -1.68 11.90 19.50
C HIS A 276 -1.15 10.65 18.74
N PRO A 277 -2.04 9.82 18.17
CA PRO A 277 -1.76 8.45 17.77
C PRO A 277 -1.15 8.33 16.36
N GLY A 278 -0.23 7.37 16.21
CA GLY A 278 0.22 6.82 14.93
C GLY A 278 1.67 7.09 14.52
N ALA A 279 2.54 7.51 15.44
CA ALA A 279 3.98 7.41 15.19
C ALA A 279 4.41 5.93 15.23
N ARG A 280 4.93 5.39 14.12
CA ARG A 280 5.79 4.20 14.15
C ARG A 280 7.10 4.59 14.84
N ILE A 281 7.16 4.40 16.15
CA ILE A 281 8.41 4.47 16.91
C ILE A 281 8.89 3.04 17.14
N VAL A 282 9.94 2.64 16.41
CA VAL A 282 10.70 1.44 16.76
C VAL A 282 11.63 1.85 17.91
N LEU A 283 11.24 1.53 19.15
CA LEU A 283 12.07 1.79 20.32
C LEU A 283 13.22 0.76 20.42
N PRO A 284 14.43 1.15 20.83
CA PRO A 284 15.50 0.20 21.11
C PRO A 284 15.21 -0.60 22.39
N CYS A 285 15.67 -1.86 22.37
CA CYS A 285 15.61 -2.85 23.45
C CYS A 285 16.05 -2.35 24.83
N LEU A 286 15.10 -2.15 25.75
CA LEU A 286 15.30 -2.11 27.21
C LEU A 286 14.02 -2.62 27.91
N PRO A 287 14.09 -3.10 29.17
CA PRO A 287 12.90 -3.50 29.93
C PRO A 287 11.87 -2.36 29.96
N ILE A 288 10.59 -2.69 29.79
CA ILE A 288 9.45 -1.75 29.76
C ILE A 288 9.59 -0.79 30.96
N PRO A 289 9.88 0.51 30.74
CA PRO A 289 10.05 1.48 31.83
C PRO A 289 8.79 1.55 32.70
N GLU A 290 8.91 1.76 34.02
CA GLU A 290 7.76 1.81 34.95
C GLU A 290 6.65 2.78 34.51
N ARG A 291 6.98 3.84 33.76
CA ARG A 291 6.02 4.77 33.14
C ARG A 291 5.06 4.10 32.14
N GLN A 292 5.53 3.15 31.32
CA GLN A 292 4.67 2.46 30.33
C GLN A 292 3.75 1.44 30.98
N LYS A 293 4.15 0.84 32.13
CA LYS A 293 3.27 -0.01 32.93
C LYS A 293 2.04 0.76 33.44
N ALA A 294 2.17 2.06 33.71
CA ALA A 294 1.08 2.93 34.13
C ALA A 294 0.10 3.27 33.00
N GLU A 295 0.58 3.50 31.77
CA GLU A 295 -0.27 3.74 30.57
C GLU A 295 -1.12 2.52 30.19
N LEU A 296 -0.54 1.32 30.27
CA LEU A 296 -1.26 0.06 29.96
C LEU A 296 -2.30 -0.32 31.03
N SER A 297 -2.29 0.37 32.18
CA SER A 297 -3.19 0.14 33.33
C SER A 297 -4.45 1.00 33.33
N GLN A 298 -4.54 2.02 32.48
CA GLN A 298 -5.76 2.82 32.35
C GLN A 298 -6.77 2.05 31.50
N GLU A 299 -7.88 1.64 32.11
CA GLU A 299 -9.02 1.07 31.40
C GLU A 299 -9.57 2.09 30.39
N ALA A 300 -9.84 1.63 29.16
CA ALA A 300 -10.56 2.44 28.18
C ALA A 300 -11.89 2.88 28.81
N SER A 301 -12.10 4.19 28.92
CA SER A 301 -13.35 4.70 29.48
C SER A 301 -14.49 4.29 28.55
N VAL A 302 -15.68 4.02 29.12
CA VAL A 302 -16.90 3.58 28.41
C VAL A 302 -17.37 4.57 27.32
N ASN A 303 -16.68 5.70 27.13
CA ASN A 303 -17.06 6.77 26.20
C ASN A 303 -16.11 6.96 25.00
N ASP A 304 -15.08 6.13 24.79
CA ASP A 304 -14.20 6.23 23.62
C ASP A 304 -14.76 5.47 22.40
N SER A 305 -14.98 6.20 21.30
CA SER A 305 -15.54 5.68 20.05
C SER A 305 -14.48 5.23 19.02
N GLU A 306 -13.20 5.56 19.22
CA GLU A 306 -12.10 5.22 18.31
C GLU A 306 -11.08 4.31 19.00
N GLY A 307 -10.72 3.20 18.34
CA GLY A 307 -9.79 2.21 18.88
C GLY A 307 -8.33 2.69 18.87
N HIS A 308 -7.52 2.22 19.81
CA HIS A 308 -6.14 2.67 20.01
C HIS A 308 -5.11 1.62 19.58
N ALA A 309 -4.03 2.00 18.88
CA ALA A 309 -2.97 1.09 18.41
C ALA A 309 -1.57 1.48 18.95
N SER A 310 -0.81 0.55 19.54
CA SER A 310 0.54 0.80 20.10
C SER A 310 1.54 -0.32 19.78
N TYR A 311 2.80 0.01 19.47
CA TYR A 311 3.79 -0.96 18.97
C TYR A 311 4.91 -1.23 19.97
N PHE A 312 5.29 -2.50 20.18
CA PHE A 312 6.30 -2.91 21.16
C PHE A 312 7.26 -3.99 20.63
N PRO A 313 8.59 -3.82 20.71
CA PRO A 313 9.54 -4.92 20.56
C PRO A 313 9.60 -5.76 21.84
N LEU A 314 9.60 -7.10 21.74
CA LEU A 314 9.66 -8.00 22.90
C LEU A 314 10.79 -9.04 22.78
N GLY A 315 11.39 -9.43 23.91
CA GLY A 315 12.28 -10.58 24.01
C GLY A 315 13.68 -10.42 23.41
N CYS A 316 14.32 -9.26 23.59
CA CYS A 316 15.65 -8.98 23.04
C CYS A 316 16.73 -9.94 23.56
N GLN A 317 17.54 -10.51 22.67
CA GLN A 317 18.72 -11.29 23.03
C GLN A 317 19.97 -10.39 23.04
N GLU A 318 20.76 -10.49 24.11
CA GLU A 318 22.11 -9.91 24.16
C GLU A 318 23.05 -10.84 23.36
N ASP A 319 23.70 -10.25 22.37
CA ASP A 319 24.76 -10.78 21.51
C ASP A 319 24.39 -11.64 20.27
N SER A 320 25.03 -11.24 19.15
CA SER A 320 25.23 -11.94 17.86
C SER A 320 24.10 -12.05 16.82
N ALA A 321 23.26 -11.02 16.60
CA ALA A 321 22.46 -10.97 15.36
C ALA A 321 23.28 -10.35 14.20
N PRO A 322 23.43 -11.01 13.03
CA PRO A 322 24.02 -10.41 11.83
C PRO A 322 23.21 -9.19 11.37
N LEU A 323 23.86 -8.23 10.71
CA LEU A 323 23.24 -7.00 10.21
C LEU A 323 22.04 -7.33 9.29
N GLY A 324 20.86 -6.79 9.60
CA GLY A 324 19.63 -6.94 8.80
C GLY A 324 18.45 -7.57 9.57
N ASN A 325 18.71 -8.31 10.65
CA ASN A 325 17.67 -8.93 11.47
C ASN A 325 17.22 -8.03 12.65
N SER A 326 15.93 -8.12 13.00
CA SER A 326 15.38 -7.43 14.18
C SER A 326 16.06 -8.00 15.42
N LYS A 327 16.63 -7.15 16.30
CA LYS A 327 17.16 -7.60 17.60
C LYS A 327 16.06 -8.09 18.54
N ALA A 328 14.81 -7.73 18.27
CA ALA A 328 13.65 -8.14 19.04
C ALA A 328 13.10 -9.46 18.50
N ARG A 329 12.85 -10.39 19.41
CA ARG A 329 12.33 -11.72 19.08
C ARG A 329 10.86 -11.71 18.65
N PHE A 330 10.07 -10.81 19.23
CA PHE A 330 8.69 -10.56 18.81
C PHE A 330 8.48 -9.07 18.54
N SER A 331 7.53 -8.75 17.67
CA SER A 331 6.96 -7.41 17.55
C SER A 331 5.48 -7.48 17.92
N ALA A 332 4.98 -6.59 18.77
CA ALA A 332 3.57 -6.56 19.17
C ALA A 332 2.91 -5.26 18.73
N VAL A 333 1.63 -5.35 18.38
CA VAL A 333 0.70 -4.24 18.13
C VAL A 333 -0.47 -4.42 19.10
N VAL A 334 -0.63 -3.51 20.05
CA VAL A 334 -1.75 -3.50 21.00
C VAL A 334 -2.87 -2.70 20.38
N LEU A 335 -4.03 -3.33 20.16
CA LEU A 335 -5.22 -2.76 19.54
C LEU A 335 -6.36 -2.77 20.56
N ASP A 336 -6.86 -1.60 20.96
CA ASP A 336 -8.04 -1.45 21.80
C ASP A 336 -9.28 -1.29 20.92
N ASN A 337 -10.26 -2.16 21.10
CA ASN A 337 -11.41 -2.32 20.21
C ASN A 337 -12.49 -1.26 20.47
N GLN A 338 -13.21 -0.88 19.42
CA GLN A 338 -14.23 0.18 19.47
C GLN A 338 -15.54 -0.27 20.16
N HIS A 339 -16.34 0.70 20.61
CA HIS A 339 -17.53 0.50 21.44
C HIS A 339 -18.56 -0.53 20.90
N GLU A 340 -18.71 -0.66 19.58
CA GLU A 340 -19.60 -1.67 18.96
C GLU A 340 -19.06 -3.10 19.07
N ALA A 341 -17.74 -3.27 19.02
CA ALA A 341 -17.08 -4.55 19.23
C ALA A 341 -16.99 -4.91 20.73
N LEU A 342 -16.92 -3.92 21.62
CA LEU A 342 -16.97 -4.11 23.08
C LEU A 342 -18.26 -4.81 23.54
N GLN A 343 -19.39 -4.57 22.86
CA GLN A 343 -20.67 -5.23 23.19
C GLN A 343 -20.68 -6.74 22.87
N ARG A 344 -19.81 -7.18 21.96
CA ARG A 344 -19.64 -8.59 21.56
C ARG A 344 -18.41 -9.24 22.22
N ALA A 345 -17.63 -8.48 23.00
CA ALA A 345 -16.39 -8.95 23.58
C ALA A 345 -16.64 -10.02 24.65
N VAL A 346 -15.96 -11.15 24.51
CA VAL A 346 -15.98 -12.28 25.46
C VAL A 346 -14.75 -12.24 26.38
N HIS A 347 -13.69 -11.57 25.95
CA HIS A 347 -12.43 -11.46 26.68
C HIS A 347 -12.03 -9.99 26.91
N GLU A 348 -11.49 -9.69 28.09
CA GLU A 348 -10.93 -8.37 28.40
C GLU A 348 -9.66 -8.09 27.56
N CYS A 349 -8.84 -9.11 27.35
CA CYS A 349 -7.64 -9.03 26.53
C CYS A 349 -7.41 -10.38 25.85
N CYS A 350 -6.92 -10.37 24.62
CA CYS A 350 -6.33 -11.55 23.99
C CYS A 350 -5.00 -11.19 23.31
N VAL A 351 -4.22 -12.21 23.00
CA VAL A 351 -3.02 -12.10 22.18
C VAL A 351 -3.29 -12.84 20.88
N PHE A 352 -3.13 -12.18 19.73
CA PHE A 352 -3.25 -12.81 18.43
C PHE A 352 -1.86 -13.01 17.84
N ILE A 353 -1.40 -14.24 17.67
CA ILE A 353 -0.11 -14.52 17.03
C ILE A 353 -0.31 -14.54 15.52
N VAL A 354 0.48 -13.75 14.79
CA VAL A 354 0.57 -13.82 13.33
C VAL A 354 1.39 -15.06 12.96
N PRO A 355 0.83 -15.98 12.14
CA PRO A 355 1.57 -17.17 11.71
C PRO A 355 2.83 -16.80 10.92
N GLN A 356 3.90 -17.56 11.17
CA GLN A 356 5.16 -17.40 10.44
C GLN A 356 4.91 -17.58 8.94
N GLY A 357 5.39 -16.64 8.14
CA GLY A 357 5.24 -16.67 6.68
C GLY A 357 4.06 -15.86 6.16
N ARG A 358 3.09 -15.47 7.00
CA ARG A 358 1.89 -14.72 6.60
C ARG A 358 1.99 -13.22 6.89
N GLU A 359 3.10 -12.75 7.45
CA GLU A 359 3.25 -11.36 7.92
C GLU A 359 3.13 -10.31 6.80
N HIS A 360 3.34 -10.73 5.55
CA HIS A 360 3.26 -9.91 4.34
C HIS A 360 1.83 -9.78 3.81
N GLU A 361 0.92 -10.67 4.20
CA GLU A 361 -0.47 -10.66 3.75
C GLU A 361 -1.17 -9.40 4.24
N TRP A 362 -2.07 -8.87 3.40
CA TRP A 362 -2.80 -7.63 3.69
C TRP A 362 -3.43 -7.62 5.09
N LEU A 363 -4.00 -8.75 5.52
CA LEU A 363 -4.66 -8.93 6.81
C LEU A 363 -3.75 -8.64 8.01
N PHE A 364 -2.45 -8.92 7.91
CA PHE A 364 -1.49 -8.75 9.01
C PHE A 364 -0.52 -7.58 8.79
N ALA A 365 -0.24 -7.24 7.54
CA ALA A 365 0.73 -6.21 7.16
C ALA A 365 0.17 -4.78 7.18
N THR A 366 -1.15 -4.63 7.03
CA THR A 366 -1.83 -3.32 6.92
C THR A 366 -2.59 -2.97 8.19
N ALA A 367 -2.79 -1.67 8.42
CA ALA A 367 -3.54 -1.21 9.60
C ALA A 367 -5.01 -1.64 9.50
N GLU A 368 -5.60 -1.56 8.31
CA GLU A 368 -6.96 -1.99 8.03
C GLU A 368 -7.16 -3.48 8.28
N GLY A 369 -6.22 -4.31 7.81
CA GLY A 369 -6.22 -5.75 8.08
C GLY A 369 -6.10 -6.07 9.57
N GLN A 370 -5.19 -5.39 10.29
CA GLN A 370 -5.01 -5.57 11.73
C GLN A 370 -6.28 -5.24 12.52
N TRP A 371 -7.02 -4.19 12.12
CA TRP A 371 -8.32 -3.88 12.70
C TRP A 371 -9.39 -4.92 12.38
N ALA A 372 -9.37 -5.52 11.18
CA ALA A 372 -10.26 -6.65 10.86
C ALA A 372 -9.96 -7.86 11.76
N VAL A 373 -8.69 -8.19 11.99
CA VAL A 373 -8.29 -9.24 12.96
C VAL A 373 -8.78 -8.91 14.36
N ALA A 374 -8.64 -7.66 14.80
CA ALA A 374 -9.08 -7.25 16.14
C ALA A 374 -10.60 -7.36 16.33
N ALA A 375 -11.39 -7.04 15.30
CA ALA A 375 -12.84 -7.18 15.31
C ALA A 375 -13.28 -8.65 15.46
N ASP A 376 -12.58 -9.59 14.82
CA ASP A 376 -12.89 -11.01 14.86
C ASP A 376 -12.44 -11.72 16.15
N CYS A 377 -11.46 -11.15 16.87
CA CYS A 377 -10.93 -11.72 18.11
C CYS A 377 -11.90 -11.64 19.32
N MET A 378 -13.05 -10.98 19.18
CA MET A 378 -14.07 -10.81 20.23
C MET A 378 -13.48 -10.39 21.59
N SER A 379 -12.49 -9.49 21.58
CA SER A 379 -11.77 -9.06 22.77
C SER A 379 -11.72 -7.54 22.84
N LYS A 380 -11.73 -6.98 24.06
CA LYS A 380 -11.62 -5.52 24.25
C LYS A 380 -10.24 -5.00 23.88
N ARG A 381 -9.18 -5.69 24.29
CA ARG A 381 -7.80 -5.47 23.83
C ARG A 381 -7.28 -6.68 23.04
N VAL A 382 -6.63 -6.44 21.93
CA VAL A 382 -5.98 -7.45 21.09
C VAL A 382 -4.50 -7.10 20.95
N ILE A 383 -3.62 -7.97 21.44
CA ILE A 383 -2.17 -7.83 21.28
C ILE A 383 -1.76 -8.68 20.08
N LEU A 384 -1.67 -8.08 18.90
CA LEU A 384 -1.25 -8.74 17.67
C LEU A 384 0.27 -8.88 17.64
N VAL A 385 0.78 -10.11 17.66
CA VAL A 385 2.20 -10.44 17.82
C VAL A 385 2.77 -11.08 16.56
N VAL A 386 3.79 -10.45 16.00
CA VAL A 386 4.59 -10.95 14.88
C VAL A 386 5.83 -11.67 15.40
N LEU A 387 6.06 -12.88 14.89
CA LEU A 387 7.24 -13.69 15.15
C LEU A 387 8.37 -13.26 14.19
N ASN A 388 9.37 -12.52 14.70
CA ASN A 388 10.36 -11.88 13.83
C ASN A 388 11.34 -12.89 13.19
N ARG A 389 11.81 -12.57 11.98
CA ARG A 389 12.89 -13.28 11.27
C ARG A 389 14.19 -13.27 12.08
N GLY A 390 15.05 -14.27 11.85
CA GLY A 390 16.29 -14.46 12.61
C GLY A 390 16.12 -15.24 13.92
N HIS A 391 14.91 -15.72 14.23
CA HIS A 391 14.60 -16.45 15.46
C HIS A 391 13.87 -17.77 15.19
N THR A 392 14.18 -18.80 15.98
CA THR A 392 13.48 -20.10 15.93
C THR A 392 12.39 -20.19 17.00
N PHE A 393 11.19 -20.60 16.61
CA PHE A 393 10.03 -20.76 17.49
C PHE A 393 9.60 -22.23 17.58
N LYS A 394 9.52 -22.79 18.80
CA LYS A 394 9.27 -24.22 19.03
C LYS A 394 7.81 -24.55 19.33
N GLY A 395 6.95 -24.47 18.31
CA GLY A 395 5.54 -24.83 18.44
C GLY A 395 4.74 -23.91 19.38
N THR A 396 3.41 -23.97 19.28
CA THR A 396 2.51 -23.05 19.97
C THR A 396 2.71 -23.04 21.49
N ALA A 397 2.92 -24.20 22.12
CA ALA A 397 3.07 -24.29 23.57
C ALA A 397 4.33 -23.56 24.10
N ALA A 398 5.47 -23.66 23.39
CA ALA A 398 6.70 -22.99 23.83
C ALA A 398 6.62 -21.48 23.57
N VAL A 399 6.08 -21.07 22.42
CA VAL A 399 5.84 -19.65 22.11
C VAL A 399 4.90 -19.05 23.14
N ASN A 400 3.79 -19.72 23.46
CA ASN A 400 2.86 -19.25 24.49
C ASN A 400 3.54 -19.11 25.85
N LYS A 401 4.38 -20.08 26.26
CA LYS A 401 5.13 -20.00 27.53
C LYS A 401 6.13 -18.84 27.55
N GLU A 402 6.80 -18.58 26.44
CA GLU A 402 7.77 -17.49 26.28
C GLU A 402 7.09 -16.12 26.23
N LEU A 403 5.97 -16.03 25.50
CA LEU A 403 5.22 -14.81 25.25
C LEU A 403 4.38 -14.38 26.46
N SER A 404 3.80 -15.33 27.21
CA SER A 404 2.95 -15.07 28.38
C SER A 404 3.51 -14.03 29.36
N PRO A 405 4.77 -14.13 29.85
CA PRO A 405 5.33 -13.13 30.75
C PRO A 405 5.57 -11.77 30.07
N LEU A 406 5.85 -11.73 28.76
CA LEU A 406 6.13 -10.51 28.01
C LEU A 406 4.87 -9.69 27.72
N VAL A 407 3.76 -10.36 27.43
CA VAL A 407 2.46 -9.72 27.14
C VAL A 407 1.64 -9.44 28.39
N LYS A 408 2.00 -10.05 29.54
CA LYS A 408 1.33 -9.79 30.82
C LYS A 408 1.39 -8.30 31.20
N ASP A 409 2.53 -7.67 30.95
CA ASP A 409 2.72 -6.23 31.20
C ASP A 409 1.93 -5.36 30.22
N LEU A 410 1.53 -5.90 29.05
CA LEU A 410 0.72 -5.24 28.02
C LEU A 410 -0.80 -5.38 28.24
N ALA A 411 -1.22 -6.29 29.11
CA ALA A 411 -2.63 -6.51 29.42
C ALA A 411 -3.20 -5.41 30.33
N PRO A 412 -4.53 -5.17 30.32
CA PRO A 412 -5.19 -4.26 31.26
C PRO A 412 -5.01 -4.70 32.71
N ALA A 413 -4.92 -3.74 33.65
CA ALA A 413 -4.49 -3.97 35.03
C ALA A 413 -5.38 -4.95 35.82
N ASP A 414 -6.68 -4.90 35.58
CA ASP A 414 -7.71 -5.78 36.13
C ASP A 414 -7.53 -7.25 35.73
N VAL A 415 -6.85 -7.54 34.61
CA VAL A 415 -6.58 -8.90 34.11
C VAL A 415 -5.19 -9.41 34.50
N ARG A 416 -4.29 -8.55 34.99
CA ARG A 416 -2.89 -8.91 35.29
C ARG A 416 -2.76 -9.89 36.46
N ASP A 417 -3.62 -9.79 37.48
CA ASP A 417 -3.47 -10.54 38.73
C ASP A 417 -4.60 -11.55 39.00
N LEU A 418 -5.53 -11.71 38.05
CA LEU A 418 -6.54 -12.76 38.14
C LEU A 418 -5.93 -14.13 37.78
N GLU A 419 -6.40 -15.20 38.43
CA GLU A 419 -6.13 -16.59 38.02
C GLU A 419 -6.62 -16.92 36.59
N LYS A 420 -7.26 -15.97 35.90
CA LYS A 420 -7.73 -16.06 34.52
C LYS A 420 -6.57 -15.83 33.55
N LYS A 421 -6.21 -16.85 32.77
CA LYS A 421 -5.18 -16.75 31.71
C LYS A 421 -5.69 -15.89 30.54
N ILE A 422 -4.86 -14.96 30.05
CA ILE A 422 -5.10 -14.22 28.80
C ILE A 422 -5.13 -15.25 27.65
N PRO A 423 -6.22 -15.33 26.86
CA PRO A 423 -6.30 -16.22 25.71
C PRO A 423 -5.27 -15.82 24.64
N ILE A 424 -4.54 -16.81 24.14
CA ILE A 424 -3.63 -16.65 23.00
C ILE A 424 -4.28 -17.34 21.81
N LEU A 425 -4.64 -16.55 20.81
CA LEU A 425 -5.29 -16.91 19.57
C LEU A 425 -4.27 -16.90 18.42
N THR A 426 -4.59 -17.64 17.37
CA THR A 426 -3.92 -17.63 16.07
C THR A 426 -4.89 -18.21 15.05
N THR A 427 -4.53 -18.23 13.77
CA THR A 427 -5.32 -18.89 12.73
C THR A 427 -5.38 -20.41 12.96
N SER A 428 -6.25 -21.12 12.25
CA SER A 428 -6.39 -22.59 12.28
C SER A 428 -5.08 -23.35 12.10
N GLU A 429 -4.11 -22.75 11.41
CA GLU A 429 -2.82 -23.33 11.08
C GLU A 429 -1.77 -23.22 12.21
N GLY A 430 -2.13 -22.60 13.34
CA GLY A 430 -1.24 -22.42 14.48
C GLY A 430 -0.29 -21.23 14.28
N ILE A 431 0.93 -21.33 14.82
CA ILE A 431 1.95 -20.27 14.70
C ILE A 431 2.70 -20.29 13.35
N GLY A 432 2.28 -21.15 12.42
CA GLY A 432 2.99 -21.44 11.18
C GLY A 432 4.32 -22.16 11.40
N GLU A 433 4.85 -22.74 10.33
CA GLU A 433 6.19 -23.31 10.30
C GLU A 433 7.00 -22.58 9.22
N ARG A 434 8.19 -22.08 9.61
CA ARG A 434 9.16 -21.42 8.72
C ARG A 434 10.52 -22.04 8.92
N VAL A 435 11.20 -22.34 7.82
CA VAL A 435 12.59 -22.77 7.77
C VAL A 435 13.35 -21.85 6.83
N VAL A 436 14.26 -21.05 7.37
CA VAL A 436 15.15 -20.21 6.55
C VAL A 436 16.26 -21.10 5.98
N LEU A 437 16.38 -21.13 4.66
CA LEU A 437 17.39 -21.92 3.95
C LEU A 437 18.67 -21.14 3.74
N GLU A 438 18.54 -19.88 3.31
CA GLU A 438 19.66 -18.99 3.06
C GLU A 438 19.25 -17.53 3.24
N GLU A 439 20.17 -16.73 3.77
CA GLU A 439 20.09 -15.27 3.78
C GLU A 439 21.28 -14.75 2.99
N ALA A 440 21.03 -13.80 2.08
CA ALA A 440 22.05 -13.24 1.20
C ALA A 440 21.90 -11.72 1.10
N GLU A 441 23.02 -11.02 0.95
CA GLU A 441 23.03 -9.59 0.71
C GLU A 441 23.14 -9.31 -0.78
N SER A 442 22.20 -8.55 -1.34
CA SER A 442 22.26 -8.03 -2.70
C SER A 442 22.61 -6.56 -2.69
N ALA A 443 23.48 -6.15 -3.63
CA ALA A 443 23.78 -4.74 -3.87
C ALA A 443 22.58 -3.96 -4.43
N ILE A 444 21.59 -4.65 -5.01
CA ILE A 444 20.43 -4.05 -5.68
C ILE A 444 19.20 -4.11 -4.79
N ASN A 445 18.89 -5.31 -4.28
CA ASN A 445 17.65 -5.57 -3.54
C ASN A 445 17.84 -5.53 -2.01
N GLY A 446 19.07 -5.32 -1.53
CA GLY A 446 19.42 -5.41 -0.12
C GLY A 446 19.37 -6.86 0.38
N HIS A 447 18.96 -7.06 1.63
CA HIS A 447 18.95 -8.38 2.24
C HIS A 447 17.78 -9.25 1.71
N ILE A 448 18.13 -10.42 1.17
CA ILE A 448 17.23 -11.43 0.58
C ILE A 448 17.20 -12.66 1.49
N SER A 449 16.01 -13.23 1.69
CA SER A 449 15.84 -14.50 2.41
C SER A 449 15.13 -15.53 1.53
N VAL A 450 15.69 -16.73 1.46
CA VAL A 450 15.03 -17.91 0.90
C VAL A 450 14.53 -18.76 2.07
N GLU A 451 13.24 -19.04 2.07
CA GLU A 451 12.58 -19.74 3.18
C GLU A 451 11.52 -20.72 2.70
N ASP A 452 11.39 -21.82 3.43
CA ASP A 452 10.26 -22.72 3.29
C ASP A 452 9.23 -22.41 4.37
N VAL A 453 7.98 -22.24 3.98
CA VAL A 453 6.86 -21.97 4.87
C VAL A 453 5.75 -22.96 4.62
N LYS A 454 5.02 -23.30 5.69
CA LYS A 454 3.88 -24.20 5.61
C LYS A 454 2.60 -23.41 5.67
N VAL A 455 1.80 -23.46 4.62
CA VAL A 455 0.55 -22.69 4.46
C VAL A 455 -0.65 -23.61 4.29
N GLN A 456 -1.81 -23.15 4.72
CA GLN A 456 -3.09 -23.79 4.41
C GLN A 456 -3.56 -23.39 3.00
N LEU A 457 -3.99 -24.34 2.18
CA LEU A 457 -4.53 -24.04 0.85
C LEU A 457 -5.92 -23.38 0.95
N PRO A 458 -6.27 -22.47 0.01
CA PRO A 458 -7.65 -22.02 -0.12
C PRO A 458 -8.54 -23.24 -0.40
N ASP A 459 -9.68 -23.36 0.30
CA ASP A 459 -10.65 -24.47 0.24
C ASP A 459 -10.33 -25.76 1.03
N ALA A 460 -9.25 -25.81 1.80
CA ALA A 460 -8.98 -26.95 2.70
C ALA A 460 -9.87 -26.91 3.97
N GLU A 461 -10.87 -27.80 4.03
CA GLU A 461 -11.80 -27.90 5.19
C GLU A 461 -11.13 -28.48 6.46
N ASP A 462 -10.03 -29.23 6.32
CA ASP A 462 -9.31 -29.87 7.42
C ASP A 462 -7.87 -29.34 7.58
N ALA A 463 -7.42 -29.18 8.82
CA ALA A 463 -6.04 -28.80 9.19
C ALA A 463 -4.96 -29.85 8.77
N ALA A 464 -5.36 -30.93 8.11
CA ALA A 464 -4.48 -31.97 7.58
C ALA A 464 -3.87 -31.60 6.20
N ASP A 465 -4.46 -30.66 5.46
CA ASP A 465 -4.04 -30.28 4.10
C ASP A 465 -3.16 -29.02 4.11
N MET A 466 -2.06 -29.11 4.85
CA MET A 466 -1.04 -28.08 4.94
C MET A 466 0.05 -28.34 3.88
N GLN A 467 0.32 -27.34 3.05
CA GLN A 467 1.25 -27.44 1.93
C GLN A 467 2.50 -26.60 2.20
N TRP A 468 3.67 -27.18 1.93
CA TRP A 468 4.93 -26.46 1.98
C TRP A 468 5.13 -25.64 0.71
N LEU A 469 5.57 -24.38 0.88
CA LEU A 469 5.96 -23.45 -0.17
C LEU A 469 7.40 -23.00 0.09
N ARG A 470 8.22 -22.94 -0.97
CA ARG A 470 9.50 -22.24 -0.96
C ARG A 470 9.30 -20.82 -1.48
N ARG A 471 9.81 -19.83 -0.75
CA ARG A 471 9.63 -18.41 -1.05
C ARG A 471 10.96 -17.66 -1.09
N MET A 472 11.03 -16.66 -1.95
CA MET A 472 12.09 -15.65 -1.96
C MET A 472 11.50 -14.30 -1.54
N VAL A 473 12.06 -13.69 -0.50
CA VAL A 473 11.58 -12.44 0.09
C VAL A 473 12.70 -11.42 0.20
N PHE A 474 12.45 -10.20 -0.27
CA PHE A 474 13.35 -9.06 -0.09
C PHE A 474 12.97 -8.30 1.17
N THR A 475 13.86 -8.22 2.14
CA THR A 475 13.55 -7.59 3.44
C THR A 475 13.41 -6.07 3.37
N SER A 476 13.96 -5.45 2.31
CA SER A 476 13.73 -4.04 1.94
C SER A 476 12.27 -3.77 1.59
N ASN A 477 11.53 -4.78 1.12
CA ASN A 477 10.11 -4.71 0.80
C ASN A 477 9.36 -5.91 1.40
N ARG A 478 9.25 -5.92 2.75
CA ARG A 478 8.70 -7.05 3.54
C ARG A 478 7.27 -7.47 3.18
N ASN A 479 6.54 -6.62 2.47
CA ASN A 479 5.15 -6.87 2.08
C ASN A 479 5.02 -7.48 0.68
N LEU A 480 6.13 -7.75 -0.02
CA LEU A 480 6.13 -8.29 -1.37
C LEU A 480 6.98 -9.56 -1.44
N THR A 481 6.31 -10.69 -1.67
CA THR A 481 6.96 -11.96 -1.98
C THR A 481 7.36 -11.97 -3.45
N GLN A 482 8.63 -12.24 -3.75
CA GLN A 482 9.16 -12.15 -5.11
C GLN A 482 8.85 -13.40 -5.93
N SER A 483 8.93 -14.58 -5.31
CA SER A 483 8.61 -15.85 -5.96
C SER A 483 8.23 -16.90 -4.95
N GLU A 484 7.36 -17.81 -5.39
CA GLU A 484 6.85 -18.92 -4.60
C GLU A 484 6.79 -20.19 -5.43
N ALA A 485 7.09 -21.34 -4.83
CA ALA A 485 6.99 -22.65 -5.45
C ALA A 485 6.50 -23.69 -4.46
N TYR A 486 5.56 -24.55 -4.87
CA TYR A 486 5.10 -25.66 -4.04
C TYR A 486 6.21 -26.68 -3.81
N LEU A 487 6.32 -27.22 -2.61
CA LEU A 487 7.28 -28.27 -2.28
C LEU A 487 6.61 -29.64 -2.27
N ILE A 488 7.18 -30.59 -3.02
CA ILE A 488 6.72 -31.97 -3.07
C ILE A 488 7.81 -32.93 -2.58
N PRO A 489 7.47 -34.10 -1.99
CA PRO A 489 8.46 -35.10 -1.64
C PRO A 489 9.23 -35.61 -2.86
N VAL A 490 10.55 -35.84 -2.73
CA VAL A 490 11.43 -36.35 -3.79
C VAL A 490 10.95 -37.70 -4.35
N ALA A 491 10.34 -38.56 -3.52
CA ALA A 491 9.73 -39.81 -3.99
C ALA A 491 8.53 -39.57 -4.93
N ALA A 492 7.77 -38.50 -4.70
CA ALA A 492 6.70 -38.07 -5.60
C ALA A 492 7.26 -37.43 -6.87
N ALA A 493 8.29 -36.58 -6.75
CA ALA A 493 9.01 -35.99 -7.89
C ALA A 493 9.63 -37.06 -8.82
N ASN A 494 10.22 -38.11 -8.26
CA ASN A 494 10.78 -39.23 -9.03
C ASN A 494 9.69 -40.12 -9.68
N SER A 495 8.50 -40.21 -9.08
CA SER A 495 7.37 -40.94 -9.68
C SER A 495 6.72 -40.20 -10.86
N ALA A 496 6.87 -38.87 -10.93
CA ALA A 496 6.53 -38.08 -12.11
C ALA A 496 7.49 -38.34 -13.29
N GLN A 497 8.72 -38.80 -13.02
CA GLN A 497 9.72 -39.14 -14.04
C GLN A 497 9.89 -40.66 -14.30
N GLY A 498 9.20 -41.53 -13.57
CA GLY A 498 9.35 -42.99 -13.71
C GLY A 498 8.13 -43.77 -13.22
N LYS A 499 7.25 -44.16 -14.15
CA LYS A 499 6.15 -45.09 -13.87
C LYS A 499 6.72 -46.49 -13.59
N ASN A 500 6.73 -46.94 -12.33
CA ASN A 500 6.45 -48.36 -12.01
C ASN A 500 6.18 -48.67 -10.53
N LYS A 501 5.01 -49.29 -10.32
CA LYS A 501 4.54 -50.21 -9.27
C LYS A 501 4.48 -49.78 -7.79
N ALA A 502 3.25 -49.79 -7.31
CA ALA A 502 2.84 -49.75 -5.90
C ALA A 502 3.37 -50.94 -5.07
N SER A 503 3.75 -50.68 -3.81
CA SER A 503 3.73 -51.69 -2.75
C SER A 503 3.50 -51.11 -1.34
N LYS A 504 2.39 -51.55 -0.74
CA LYS A 504 2.03 -51.76 0.68
C LYS A 504 2.60 -50.86 1.80
N LYS A 505 1.66 -50.23 2.50
CA LYS A 505 1.75 -49.61 3.85
C LYS A 505 2.43 -50.53 4.89
N GLY A 506 3.48 -50.02 5.52
CA GLY A 506 4.02 -50.51 6.79
C GLY A 506 3.99 -49.39 7.84
N LYS A 507 3.25 -49.59 8.93
CA LYS A 507 3.23 -48.70 10.10
C LYS A 507 4.54 -48.86 10.87
N VAL A 508 5.39 -47.84 10.89
CA VAL A 508 6.47 -47.73 11.88
C VAL A 508 6.26 -46.44 12.67
N ARG A 509 5.87 -46.62 13.93
CA ARG A 509 5.89 -45.59 14.97
C ARG A 509 7.34 -45.46 15.42
N ASN A 510 7.98 -44.32 15.15
CA ASN A 510 9.13 -43.87 15.93
C ASN A 510 9.14 -42.34 16.03
N SER A 511 9.18 -41.86 17.27
CA SER A 511 9.00 -40.48 17.71
C SER A 511 10.30 -39.66 17.60
N LYS A 512 10.83 -39.51 16.37
CA LYS A 512 11.93 -38.59 16.02
C LYS A 512 11.72 -37.83 14.70
N GLY A 513 10.50 -37.85 14.13
CA GLY A 513 10.27 -37.59 12.70
C GLY A 513 9.71 -36.22 12.32
N ILE A 514 10.46 -35.13 12.51
CA ILE A 514 10.17 -33.85 11.80
C ILE A 514 11.34 -33.45 10.89
N GLU A 515 12.60 -33.69 11.28
CA GLU A 515 13.77 -33.30 10.45
C GLU A 515 14.09 -34.23 9.26
N GLU A 516 13.77 -35.53 9.33
CA GLU A 516 14.12 -36.47 8.25
C GLU A 516 13.16 -36.44 7.04
N GLY A 517 11.89 -36.03 7.23
CA GLY A 517 10.90 -35.97 6.15
C GLY A 517 10.98 -34.69 5.30
N TYR A 518 11.34 -33.57 5.91
CA TYR A 518 11.43 -32.25 5.27
C TYR A 518 12.67 -32.11 4.36
N ARG A 519 13.80 -32.73 4.71
CA ARG A 519 15.05 -32.69 3.90
C ARG A 519 14.95 -33.38 2.54
N ALA A 520 13.84 -34.06 2.26
CA ALA A 520 13.58 -34.75 0.99
C ALA A 520 12.43 -34.10 0.22
N MET A 521 12.25 -32.79 0.32
CA MET A 521 11.29 -32.03 -0.50
C MET A 521 11.98 -31.13 -1.52
N VAL A 522 11.40 -31.01 -2.70
CA VAL A 522 11.90 -30.18 -3.82
C VAL A 522 10.80 -29.31 -4.39
N PRO A 523 11.14 -28.14 -4.98
CA PRO A 523 10.19 -27.32 -5.70
C PRO A 523 9.51 -28.10 -6.84
N SER A 524 8.20 -27.94 -6.95
CA SER A 524 7.36 -28.37 -8.07
C SER A 524 6.89 -27.15 -8.83
N TYR A 525 6.94 -27.28 -10.15
CA TYR A 525 6.51 -26.27 -11.10
C TYR A 525 5.40 -26.78 -12.00
N GLU A 526 4.74 -27.88 -11.62
CA GLU A 526 3.53 -28.35 -12.32
C GLU A 526 2.32 -27.46 -12.02
N ILE A 527 2.37 -26.71 -10.92
CA ILE A 527 1.34 -25.75 -10.49
C ILE A 527 2.05 -24.46 -10.09
N LEU A 528 1.56 -23.33 -10.60
CA LEU A 528 2.04 -22.00 -10.21
C LEU A 528 1.41 -21.60 -8.89
N ALA A 529 2.24 -21.17 -7.93
CA ALA A 529 1.78 -20.72 -6.63
C ALA A 529 1.16 -19.31 -6.67
N SER A 530 1.59 -18.47 -7.63
CA SER A 530 1.13 -17.08 -7.75
C SER A 530 0.04 -16.92 -8.81
N GLU A 531 -1.03 -16.18 -8.48
CA GLU A 531 -2.18 -15.94 -9.39
C GLU A 531 -1.78 -15.15 -10.64
N TYR A 532 -0.92 -14.14 -10.50
CA TYR A 532 -0.49 -13.32 -11.63
C TYR A 532 0.40 -14.10 -12.62
N HIS A 533 1.20 -15.08 -12.17
CA HIS A 533 1.90 -16.00 -13.08
C HIS A 533 0.91 -16.85 -13.87
N SER A 534 -0.17 -17.31 -13.22
CA SER A 534 -1.25 -18.03 -13.92
C SER A 534 -1.95 -17.12 -14.94
N ALA A 535 -2.16 -15.84 -14.63
CA ALA A 535 -2.68 -14.85 -15.57
C ALA A 535 -1.77 -14.64 -16.79
N MET A 536 -0.45 -14.51 -16.58
CA MET A 536 0.53 -14.41 -17.67
C MET A 536 0.48 -15.62 -18.59
N VAL A 537 0.44 -16.82 -18.02
CA VAL A 537 0.32 -18.07 -18.79
C VAL A 537 -1.00 -18.13 -19.55
N ALA A 538 -2.13 -17.76 -18.92
CA ALA A 538 -3.44 -17.75 -19.57
C ALA A 538 -3.47 -16.84 -20.82
N GLY A 539 -2.72 -15.73 -20.82
CA GLY A 539 -2.58 -14.83 -21.97
C GLY A 539 -1.97 -15.49 -23.21
N LEU A 540 -1.19 -16.56 -23.06
CA LEU A 540 -0.65 -17.32 -24.19
C LEU A 540 -1.74 -17.96 -25.05
N SER A 541 -2.97 -18.09 -24.53
CA SER A 541 -4.14 -18.51 -25.31
C SER A 541 -4.42 -17.60 -26.52
N LEU A 542 -3.97 -16.34 -26.50
CA LEU A 542 -4.06 -15.40 -27.62
C LEU A 542 -3.22 -15.83 -28.83
N ILE A 543 -2.14 -16.60 -28.61
CA ILE A 543 -1.20 -17.02 -29.64
C ILE A 543 -0.97 -18.55 -29.64
N ALA A 544 -1.83 -19.32 -28.96
CA ALA A 544 -1.66 -20.77 -28.85
C ALA A 544 -1.74 -21.48 -30.21
N ASP A 545 -2.65 -21.05 -31.09
CA ASP A 545 -2.84 -21.65 -32.41
C ASP A 545 -1.55 -21.53 -33.28
N PRO A 546 -0.95 -20.35 -33.50
CA PRO A 546 0.30 -20.25 -34.26
C PRO A 546 1.49 -20.98 -33.61
N LEU A 547 1.59 -20.99 -32.28
CA LEU A 547 2.63 -21.75 -31.57
C LEU A 547 2.52 -23.26 -31.84
N LEU A 548 1.30 -23.80 -31.84
CA LEU A 548 1.04 -25.21 -32.15
C LEU A 548 1.35 -25.54 -33.60
N GLU A 549 0.96 -24.65 -34.52
CA GLU A 549 1.21 -24.86 -35.95
C GLU A 549 2.70 -24.93 -36.26
N ARG A 550 3.52 -24.01 -35.71
CA ARG A 550 4.99 -24.05 -35.88
C ARG A 550 5.60 -25.31 -35.28
N ARG A 551 5.19 -25.68 -34.07
CA ARG A 551 5.65 -26.92 -33.44
C ARG A 551 5.34 -28.16 -34.29
N GLN A 552 4.13 -28.24 -34.87
CA GLN A 552 3.71 -29.39 -35.67
C GLN A 552 4.36 -29.43 -37.06
N LYS A 553 4.50 -28.27 -37.72
CA LYS A 553 4.99 -28.19 -39.11
C LYS A 553 6.52 -28.15 -39.20
N GLU A 554 7.15 -27.41 -38.30
CA GLU A 554 8.57 -27.05 -38.38
C GLU A 554 9.40 -27.71 -37.26
N GLY A 555 8.74 -28.28 -36.24
CA GLY A 555 9.42 -28.81 -35.05
C GLY A 555 9.99 -27.71 -34.15
N GLU A 556 9.65 -26.45 -34.41
CA GLU A 556 10.13 -25.30 -33.65
C GLU A 556 9.42 -25.22 -32.29
N HIS A 557 10.22 -25.08 -31.24
CA HIS A 557 9.70 -24.75 -29.91
C HIS A 557 9.50 -23.23 -29.83
N GLY A 558 8.33 -22.79 -29.36
CA GLY A 558 8.08 -21.35 -29.16
C GLY A 558 9.12 -20.73 -28.24
N SER A 559 9.56 -19.53 -28.58
CA SER A 559 10.68 -18.80 -27.97
C SER A 559 10.18 -17.66 -27.10
N VAL A 560 10.63 -17.63 -25.85
CA VAL A 560 10.21 -16.66 -24.84
C VAL A 560 11.42 -16.00 -24.20
N LEU A 561 11.40 -14.67 -24.11
CA LEU A 561 12.30 -13.93 -23.23
C LEU A 561 11.53 -13.51 -21.98
N VAL A 562 12.05 -13.81 -20.80
CA VAL A 562 11.53 -13.33 -19.51
C VAL A 562 12.51 -12.34 -18.92
N VAL A 563 12.05 -11.10 -18.70
CA VAL A 563 12.80 -10.06 -17.99
C VAL A 563 12.34 -10.05 -16.53
N GLY A 564 13.26 -10.41 -15.63
CA GLY A 564 12.98 -10.72 -14.23
C GLY A 564 12.88 -12.23 -14.02
N LEU A 565 13.84 -12.81 -13.31
CA LEU A 565 13.87 -14.26 -13.04
C LEU A 565 13.10 -14.61 -11.76
N GLY A 566 13.31 -13.82 -10.71
CA GLY A 566 12.90 -14.19 -9.35
C GLY A 566 13.47 -15.55 -8.94
N GLY A 567 12.63 -16.41 -8.37
CA GLY A 567 12.96 -17.82 -8.10
C GLY A 567 12.85 -18.73 -9.32
N GLY A 568 12.40 -18.23 -10.47
CA GLY A 568 12.32 -19.00 -11.72
C GLY A 568 11.04 -19.84 -11.90
N ALA A 569 10.02 -19.66 -11.07
CA ALA A 569 8.79 -20.45 -11.16
C ALA A 569 8.08 -20.33 -12.52
N LEU A 570 7.87 -19.10 -13.00
CA LEU A 570 7.28 -18.84 -14.32
C LEU A 570 8.11 -19.44 -15.47
N PRO A 571 9.42 -19.14 -15.62
CA PRO A 571 10.18 -19.68 -16.74
C PRO A 571 10.33 -21.20 -16.70
N ILE A 572 10.46 -21.82 -15.52
CA ILE A 572 10.46 -23.28 -15.41
C ILE A 572 9.12 -23.87 -15.85
N TYR A 573 7.99 -23.27 -15.46
CA TYR A 573 6.67 -23.71 -15.91
C TYR A 573 6.51 -23.62 -17.43
N LEU A 574 6.88 -22.48 -18.03
CA LEU A 574 6.81 -22.26 -19.48
C LEU A 574 7.64 -23.29 -20.25
N HIS A 575 8.81 -23.64 -19.75
CA HIS A 575 9.67 -24.64 -20.35
C HIS A 575 9.19 -26.08 -20.11
N SER A 576 9.07 -26.47 -18.84
CA SER A 576 8.83 -27.86 -18.43
C SER A 576 7.40 -28.32 -18.70
N CYS A 577 6.41 -27.43 -18.54
CA CYS A 577 5.01 -27.78 -18.75
C CYS A 577 4.58 -27.48 -20.19
N LEU A 578 4.94 -26.32 -20.75
CA LEU A 578 4.47 -25.91 -22.08
C LEU A 578 5.46 -26.22 -23.21
N GLY A 579 6.66 -26.71 -22.91
CA GLY A 579 7.65 -27.08 -23.93
C GLY A 579 8.15 -25.88 -24.75
N LEU A 580 8.21 -24.69 -24.15
CA LEU A 580 8.75 -23.49 -24.78
C LEU A 580 10.26 -23.37 -24.51
N SER A 581 11.00 -22.75 -25.41
CA SER A 581 12.38 -22.33 -25.18
C SER A 581 12.38 -20.97 -24.48
N VAL A 582 13.04 -20.87 -23.34
CA VAL A 582 12.98 -19.71 -22.44
C VAL A 582 14.38 -19.17 -22.16
N ASP A 583 14.61 -17.90 -22.47
CA ASP A 583 15.76 -17.13 -22.00
C ASP A 583 15.30 -16.15 -20.91
N CYS A 584 16.05 -16.06 -19.82
CA CYS A 584 15.75 -15.18 -18.70
C CYS A 584 16.88 -14.18 -18.49
N VAL A 585 16.52 -12.92 -18.30
CA VAL A 585 17.46 -11.85 -17.96
C VAL A 585 17.10 -11.30 -16.59
N GLU A 586 18.04 -11.40 -15.67
CA GLU A 586 17.89 -10.93 -14.29
C GLU A 586 18.98 -9.90 -13.99
N LEU A 587 18.59 -8.78 -13.41
CA LEU A 587 19.51 -7.70 -13.11
C LEU A 587 20.41 -8.06 -11.93
N ASP A 588 19.88 -8.81 -10.96
CA ASP A 588 20.57 -9.14 -9.72
C ASP A 588 21.28 -10.52 -9.78
N PRO A 589 22.63 -10.55 -9.78
CA PRO A 589 23.36 -11.83 -9.78
C PRO A 589 23.08 -12.69 -8.55
N THR A 590 22.73 -12.10 -7.41
CA THR A 590 22.38 -12.83 -6.19
C THR A 590 21.07 -13.59 -6.39
N VAL A 591 20.08 -13.00 -7.06
CA VAL A 591 18.80 -13.65 -7.38
C VAL A 591 19.02 -14.86 -8.31
N VAL A 592 19.84 -14.72 -9.35
CA VAL A 592 20.21 -15.84 -10.24
C VAL A 592 20.89 -16.97 -9.46
N GLY A 593 21.81 -16.64 -8.56
CA GLY A 593 22.48 -17.60 -7.69
C GLY A 593 21.49 -18.39 -6.84
N LEU A 594 20.58 -17.68 -6.15
CA LEU A 594 19.57 -18.28 -5.28
C LEU A 594 18.54 -19.12 -6.05
N ALA A 595 18.12 -18.69 -7.25
CA ALA A 595 17.23 -19.47 -8.11
C ALA A 595 17.85 -20.83 -8.48
N ARG A 596 19.15 -20.84 -8.81
CA ARG A 596 19.88 -22.07 -9.14
C ARG A 596 20.07 -22.98 -7.93
N SER A 597 20.46 -22.43 -6.79
CA SER A 597 20.78 -23.23 -5.60
C SER A 597 19.55 -23.76 -4.86
N HIS A 598 18.45 -22.99 -4.82
CA HIS A 598 17.29 -23.32 -3.98
C HIS A 598 16.01 -23.58 -4.75
N PHE A 599 15.83 -23.03 -5.94
CA PHE A 599 14.62 -23.20 -6.72
C PHE A 599 14.78 -24.26 -7.82
N GLY A 600 15.94 -24.89 -7.95
CA GLY A 600 16.14 -25.93 -8.97
C GLY A 600 16.15 -25.38 -10.39
N PHE A 601 16.42 -24.08 -10.56
CA PHE A 601 16.67 -23.51 -11.89
C PHE A 601 17.95 -24.14 -12.43
N ALA A 602 17.81 -24.91 -13.51
CA ALA A 602 18.87 -25.75 -14.03
C ALA A 602 20.03 -24.92 -14.60
N ASP A 603 21.26 -25.46 -14.53
CA ASP A 603 22.40 -24.86 -15.21
C ASP A 603 22.26 -25.09 -16.74
N VAL A 604 22.73 -24.14 -17.54
CA VAL A 604 22.59 -24.10 -19.00
C VAL A 604 23.16 -25.36 -19.67
N SER A 605 24.18 -25.97 -19.06
CA SER A 605 24.76 -27.23 -19.54
C SER A 605 23.81 -28.44 -19.46
N SER A 606 22.77 -28.36 -18.62
CA SER A 606 21.80 -29.44 -18.42
C SER A 606 20.51 -29.24 -19.19
N GLN A 607 20.13 -27.99 -19.51
CA GLN A 607 18.95 -27.65 -20.30
C GLN A 607 19.23 -26.42 -21.17
N PRO A 608 19.69 -26.59 -22.43
CA PRO A 608 20.08 -25.46 -23.28
C PRO A 608 18.89 -24.59 -23.72
N SER A 609 17.66 -25.09 -23.60
CA SER A 609 16.43 -24.36 -23.92
C SER A 609 15.78 -23.65 -22.73
N LEU A 610 16.39 -23.70 -21.53
CA LEU A 610 15.99 -22.91 -20.36
C LEU A 610 17.24 -22.26 -19.79
N THR A 611 17.40 -20.96 -20.04
CA THR A 611 18.63 -20.24 -19.69
C THR A 611 18.32 -19.02 -18.83
N ALA A 612 19.26 -18.65 -17.97
CA ALA A 612 19.21 -17.42 -17.22
C ALA A 612 20.59 -16.76 -17.21
N ARG A 613 20.63 -15.47 -17.52
CA ARG A 613 21.83 -14.64 -17.51
C ARG A 613 21.64 -13.39 -16.68
N VAL A 614 22.73 -12.94 -16.09
CA VAL A 614 22.77 -11.66 -15.38
C VAL A 614 22.91 -10.54 -16.41
N GLY A 615 22.03 -9.55 -16.39
CA GLY A 615 22.06 -8.43 -17.32
C GLY A 615 20.87 -7.50 -17.20
N ASP A 616 20.94 -6.37 -17.92
CA ASP A 616 19.83 -5.43 -18.02
C ASP A 616 18.82 -5.93 -19.08
N GLY A 617 17.56 -6.09 -18.68
CA GLY A 617 16.48 -6.49 -19.57
C GLY A 617 16.22 -5.51 -20.71
N LEU A 618 16.45 -4.20 -20.49
CA LEU A 618 16.34 -3.18 -21.53
C LEU A 618 17.37 -3.41 -22.64
N GLU A 619 18.63 -3.67 -22.25
CA GLU A 619 19.72 -3.93 -23.18
C GLU A 619 19.50 -5.25 -23.92
N ALA A 620 19.07 -6.30 -23.22
CA ALA A 620 18.77 -7.59 -23.81
C ALA A 620 17.71 -7.51 -24.93
N VAL A 621 16.62 -6.80 -24.69
CA VAL A 621 15.57 -6.59 -25.71
C VAL A 621 16.12 -5.76 -26.88
N ALA A 622 16.90 -4.72 -26.61
CA ALA A 622 17.52 -3.90 -27.65
C ALA A 622 18.54 -4.67 -28.51
N GLU A 623 19.27 -5.63 -27.94
CA GLU A 623 20.18 -6.53 -28.67
C GLU A 623 19.40 -7.43 -29.62
N LEU A 624 18.34 -8.09 -29.13
CA LEU A 624 17.49 -8.97 -29.94
C LEU A 624 16.77 -8.21 -31.06
N ALA A 625 16.31 -6.99 -30.79
CA ALA A 625 15.71 -6.10 -31.78
C ALA A 625 16.66 -5.74 -32.94
N ARG A 626 17.97 -5.73 -32.68
CA ARG A 626 19.02 -5.38 -33.65
C ARG A 626 19.64 -6.61 -34.32
N ALA A 627 19.25 -7.82 -33.94
CA ALA A 627 19.78 -9.04 -34.49
C ALA A 627 19.41 -9.16 -36.00
N PRO A 628 20.31 -9.63 -36.88
CA PRO A 628 20.05 -9.71 -38.32
C PRO A 628 18.87 -10.61 -38.70
N ASP A 629 18.53 -11.56 -37.83
CA ASP A 629 17.47 -12.56 -37.94
C ASP A 629 16.19 -12.15 -37.20
N ALA A 630 16.14 -10.96 -36.60
CA ALA A 630 14.93 -10.44 -35.95
C ALA A 630 13.79 -10.21 -36.96
N PRO A 631 12.52 -10.43 -36.57
CA PRO A 631 12.05 -10.85 -35.24
C PRO A 631 12.22 -12.37 -35.01
N THR A 632 12.73 -12.75 -33.84
CA THR A 632 12.93 -14.16 -33.49
C THR A 632 11.98 -14.66 -32.41
N LEU A 633 11.54 -13.78 -31.49
CA LEU A 633 10.79 -14.18 -30.30
C LEU A 633 9.29 -14.32 -30.54
N ASP A 634 8.68 -15.33 -29.95
CA ASP A 634 7.21 -15.44 -29.90
C ASP A 634 6.63 -14.59 -28.77
N VAL A 635 7.33 -14.51 -27.64
CA VAL A 635 6.86 -13.78 -26.46
C VAL A 635 8.00 -13.04 -25.75
N ILE A 636 7.75 -11.81 -25.33
CA ILE A 636 8.53 -11.12 -24.29
C ILE A 636 7.64 -10.98 -23.06
N ILE A 637 8.13 -11.37 -21.88
CA ILE A 637 7.46 -11.18 -20.60
C ILE A 637 8.29 -10.22 -19.75
N VAL A 638 7.67 -9.17 -19.25
CA VAL A 638 8.27 -8.23 -18.29
C VAL A 638 7.64 -8.48 -16.92
N ASP A 639 8.41 -9.12 -16.05
CA ASP A 639 8.09 -9.40 -14.64
C ASP A 639 9.19 -8.86 -13.71
N ALA A 640 9.59 -7.60 -13.95
CA ALA A 640 10.63 -6.93 -13.20
C ALA A 640 10.05 -5.82 -12.32
N GLY A 641 10.32 -5.86 -11.01
CA GLY A 641 9.90 -4.83 -10.06
C GLY A 641 10.94 -3.72 -9.86
N SER A 642 10.48 -2.54 -9.43
CA SER A 642 11.34 -1.39 -9.11
C SER A 642 11.89 -1.39 -7.68
N GLY A 643 11.43 -2.30 -6.81
CA GLY A 643 11.79 -2.36 -5.39
C GLY A 643 11.24 -1.21 -4.51
N ASP A 644 10.81 -0.10 -5.12
CA ASP A 644 10.28 1.09 -4.45
C ASP A 644 8.75 1.09 -4.41
N ALA A 645 8.21 0.76 -3.24
CA ALA A 645 6.76 0.73 -3.00
C ALA A 645 6.09 2.12 -3.01
N SER A 646 6.85 3.22 -3.06
CA SER A 646 6.33 4.59 -3.12
C SER A 646 5.93 5.03 -4.54
N LEU A 647 6.37 4.29 -5.56
CA LEU A 647 6.07 4.59 -6.95
C LEU A 647 4.61 4.27 -7.28
N ALA A 648 4.00 5.10 -8.14
CA ALA A 648 2.63 4.91 -8.59
C ALA A 648 2.43 3.57 -9.33
N MET A 649 3.48 3.12 -10.00
CA MET A 649 3.59 1.82 -10.67
C MET A 649 4.90 1.18 -10.21
N THR A 650 4.77 0.10 -9.45
CA THR A 650 5.91 -0.57 -8.80
C THR A 650 6.49 -1.68 -9.67
N CYS A 651 5.66 -2.26 -10.54
CA CYS A 651 6.05 -3.19 -11.59
C CYS A 651 5.25 -2.84 -12.86
N PRO A 652 5.89 -2.67 -14.03
CA PRO A 652 7.34 -2.61 -14.20
C PRO A 652 7.90 -1.22 -13.85
N PRO A 653 9.23 -1.04 -13.70
CA PRO A 653 9.86 0.28 -13.79
C PRO A 653 9.42 1.03 -15.04
N ALA A 654 9.24 2.35 -14.94
CA ALA A 654 8.69 3.16 -16.03
C ALA A 654 9.50 3.08 -17.35
N THR A 655 10.77 2.73 -17.29
CA THR A 655 11.65 2.52 -18.46
C THR A 655 11.16 1.40 -19.38
N PHE A 656 10.54 0.34 -18.84
CA PHE A 656 9.94 -0.76 -19.62
C PHE A 656 8.63 -0.38 -20.31
N LEU A 657 8.14 0.84 -20.11
CA LEU A 657 6.98 1.39 -20.82
C LEU A 657 7.37 2.62 -21.66
N GLY A 658 8.67 2.91 -21.76
CA GLY A 658 9.18 4.01 -22.58
C GLY A 658 9.15 3.67 -24.07
N GLU A 659 8.97 4.69 -24.91
CA GLU A 659 8.87 4.56 -26.37
C GLU A 659 10.01 3.73 -26.97
N ARG A 660 11.24 3.95 -26.50
CA ARG A 660 12.42 3.22 -26.99
C ARG A 660 12.31 1.72 -26.74
N PHE A 661 12.01 1.33 -25.50
CA PHE A 661 11.88 -0.08 -25.13
C PHE A 661 10.73 -0.73 -25.90
N LEU A 662 9.59 -0.06 -26.00
CA LEU A 662 8.43 -0.60 -26.70
C LEU A 662 8.70 -0.79 -28.21
N ALA A 663 9.45 0.13 -28.83
CA ALA A 663 9.89 -0.02 -30.22
C ALA A 663 10.84 -1.22 -30.40
N ASP A 664 11.81 -1.38 -29.49
CA ASP A 664 12.73 -2.52 -29.51
C ASP A 664 11.97 -3.84 -29.28
N ALA A 665 11.05 -3.89 -28.33
CA ALA A 665 10.20 -5.06 -28.06
C ALA A 665 9.31 -5.41 -29.27
N HIS A 666 8.70 -4.41 -29.91
CA HIS A 666 7.92 -4.61 -31.13
C HIS A 666 8.78 -5.15 -32.29
N ALA A 667 10.03 -4.72 -32.41
CA ALA A 667 10.96 -5.22 -33.43
C ALA A 667 11.45 -6.66 -33.14
N ALA A 668 11.61 -7.04 -31.88
CA ALA A 668 12.10 -8.35 -31.46
C ALA A 668 11.04 -9.47 -31.51
N VAL A 669 9.76 -9.14 -31.28
CA VAL A 669 8.64 -10.10 -31.24
C VAL A 669 8.08 -10.37 -32.63
N ARG A 670 7.78 -11.62 -33.00
CA ARG A 670 7.20 -12.02 -34.30
C ARG A 670 5.85 -11.35 -34.59
N PRO A 671 5.41 -11.26 -35.86
CA PRO A 671 4.12 -10.63 -36.21
C PRO A 671 2.92 -11.20 -35.45
N ASP A 672 2.93 -12.50 -35.15
CA ASP A 672 1.90 -13.21 -34.38
C ASP A 672 2.31 -13.45 -32.91
N GLY A 673 3.28 -12.68 -32.42
CA GLY A 673 3.79 -12.76 -31.05
C GLY A 673 3.21 -11.70 -30.11
N LEU A 674 3.63 -11.79 -28.84
CA LEU A 674 3.04 -11.06 -27.72
C LEU A 674 4.09 -10.41 -26.82
N LEU A 675 3.83 -9.18 -26.36
CA LEU A 675 4.48 -8.60 -25.19
C LEU A 675 3.54 -8.72 -23.98
N ILE A 676 4.01 -9.33 -22.89
CA ILE A 676 3.26 -9.51 -21.64
C ILE A 676 3.92 -8.66 -20.55
N VAL A 677 3.15 -7.86 -19.82
CA VAL A 677 3.68 -6.95 -18.79
C VAL A 677 2.89 -7.11 -17.50
N ASN A 678 3.59 -7.46 -16.42
CA ASN A 678 3.03 -7.40 -15.06
C ASN A 678 2.87 -5.93 -14.64
N CYS A 679 1.65 -5.49 -14.35
CA CYS A 679 1.38 -4.13 -13.91
C CYS A 679 0.86 -4.11 -12.47
N VAL A 680 1.73 -3.72 -11.54
CA VAL A 680 1.40 -3.53 -10.12
C VAL A 680 1.27 -2.04 -9.84
N SER A 681 0.04 -1.54 -9.90
CA SER A 681 -0.29 -0.12 -9.73
C SER A 681 -1.57 0.06 -8.92
N ARG A 682 -1.51 0.93 -7.91
CA ARG A 682 -2.69 1.43 -7.19
C ARG A 682 -3.25 2.71 -7.82
N SER A 683 -2.56 3.25 -8.82
CA SER A 683 -2.98 4.45 -9.56
C SER A 683 -3.66 4.07 -10.87
N ALA A 684 -4.94 4.42 -10.99
CA ALA A 684 -5.70 4.25 -12.22
C ALA A 684 -5.06 5.02 -13.39
N GLU A 685 -4.51 6.21 -13.13
CA GLU A 685 -3.83 7.03 -14.15
C GLU A 685 -2.54 6.36 -14.64
N ALA A 686 -1.72 5.83 -13.73
CA ALA A 686 -0.49 5.14 -14.11
C ALA A 686 -0.78 3.90 -14.96
N PHE A 687 -1.83 3.15 -14.61
CA PHE A 687 -2.29 2.02 -15.39
C PHE A 687 -2.79 2.46 -16.77
N THR A 688 -3.62 3.52 -16.87
CA THR A 688 -4.07 4.07 -18.15
C THR A 688 -2.90 4.53 -19.03
N LYS A 689 -1.88 5.17 -18.46
CA LYS A 689 -0.68 5.57 -19.20
C LYS A 689 0.11 4.37 -19.74
N ALA A 690 0.27 3.32 -18.93
CA ALA A 690 0.92 2.08 -19.35
C ALA A 690 0.16 1.45 -20.54
N THR A 691 -1.17 1.34 -20.44
CA THR A 691 -2.03 0.86 -21.52
C THR A 691 -1.89 1.71 -22.79
N GLN A 692 -1.91 3.03 -22.68
CA GLN A 692 -1.77 3.94 -23.82
C GLN A 692 -0.42 3.80 -24.51
N ALA A 693 0.67 3.66 -23.74
CA ALA A 693 2.00 3.42 -24.28
C ALA A 693 2.05 2.12 -25.09
N LEU A 694 1.46 1.04 -24.57
CA LEU A 694 1.34 -0.23 -25.29
C LEU A 694 0.48 -0.10 -26.56
N GLN A 695 -0.67 0.58 -26.48
CA GLN A 695 -1.56 0.79 -27.64
C GLN A 695 -0.92 1.64 -28.75
N ALA A 696 0.05 2.51 -28.40
CA ALA A 696 0.80 3.29 -29.36
C ALA A 696 1.81 2.44 -30.16
N ALA A 697 2.39 1.41 -29.53
CA ALA A 697 3.41 0.55 -30.14
C ALA A 697 2.87 -0.77 -30.70
N PHE A 698 1.73 -1.27 -30.23
CA PHE A 698 1.17 -2.57 -30.60
C PHE A 698 -0.25 -2.45 -31.17
N ALA A 699 -0.66 -3.39 -32.01
CA ALA A 699 -1.95 -3.35 -32.69
C ALA A 699 -3.13 -3.53 -31.72
N GLU A 700 -3.03 -4.47 -30.78
CA GLU A 700 -4.09 -4.75 -29.81
C GLU A 700 -3.51 -4.90 -28.41
N VAL A 701 -4.24 -4.43 -27.40
CA VAL A 701 -3.87 -4.58 -25.99
C VAL A 701 -5.03 -5.22 -25.25
N TYR A 702 -4.72 -6.26 -24.49
CA TYR A 702 -5.65 -6.99 -23.64
C TYR A 702 -5.26 -6.83 -22.18
N GLU A 703 -6.23 -6.92 -21.29
CA GLU A 703 -6.02 -6.93 -19.85
C GLU A 703 -6.64 -8.18 -19.19
N LEU A 704 -5.98 -8.67 -18.15
CA LEU A 704 -6.51 -9.67 -17.22
C LEU A 704 -6.23 -9.20 -15.80
N GLY A 705 -7.28 -9.07 -14.99
CA GLY A 705 -7.20 -8.72 -13.57
C GLY A 705 -7.60 -9.87 -12.67
N MET A 706 -7.35 -9.71 -11.38
CA MET A 706 -7.68 -10.66 -10.32
C MET A 706 -8.70 -10.03 -9.37
N GLU A 707 -9.58 -10.84 -8.76
CA GLU A 707 -10.65 -10.31 -7.89
C GLU A 707 -10.13 -9.65 -6.61
N THR A 708 -9.02 -10.15 -6.07
CA THR A 708 -8.50 -9.81 -4.74
C THR A 708 -7.16 -9.06 -4.79
N ASP A 709 -6.55 -8.93 -5.96
CA ASP A 709 -5.20 -8.37 -6.13
C ASP A 709 -5.21 -7.05 -6.93
N VAL A 710 -4.30 -6.14 -6.56
CA VAL A 710 -4.03 -4.88 -7.31
C VAL A 710 -3.27 -5.15 -8.61
N ASN A 711 -2.67 -6.32 -8.73
CA ASN A 711 -1.92 -6.74 -9.91
C ASN A 711 -2.86 -6.91 -11.11
N LYS A 712 -2.44 -6.39 -12.25
CA LYS A 712 -3.10 -6.61 -13.56
C LYS A 712 -2.05 -6.98 -14.58
N VAL A 713 -2.35 -7.92 -15.45
CA VAL A 713 -1.45 -8.30 -16.54
C VAL A 713 -1.96 -7.70 -17.84
N LEU A 714 -1.08 -6.99 -18.56
CA LEU A 714 -1.34 -6.44 -19.88
C LEU A 714 -0.68 -7.30 -20.96
N PHE A 715 -1.39 -7.53 -22.06
CA PHE A 715 -0.92 -8.34 -23.18
C PHE A 715 -1.03 -7.52 -24.46
N ALA A 716 0.08 -7.21 -25.11
CA ALA A 716 0.16 -6.37 -26.29
C ALA A 716 0.54 -7.20 -27.52
N ALA A 717 -0.42 -7.42 -28.42
CA ALA A 717 -0.26 -8.21 -29.64
C ALA A 717 0.33 -7.36 -30.75
N ARG A 718 1.40 -7.85 -31.39
CA ARG A 718 2.12 -7.08 -32.43
C ARG A 718 1.21 -6.72 -33.60
N THR A 719 0.47 -7.70 -34.10
CA THR A 719 -0.56 -7.50 -35.13
C THR A 719 -1.95 -7.80 -34.57
N ALA A 720 -2.97 -7.31 -35.27
CA ALA A 720 -4.37 -7.63 -34.98
C ALA A 720 -4.60 -9.14 -35.01
N LEU A 721 -5.14 -9.70 -33.92
CA LEU A 721 -5.40 -11.12 -33.82
C LEU A 721 -6.57 -11.54 -34.72
N PRO A 722 -6.58 -12.78 -35.23
CA PRO A 722 -7.68 -13.29 -36.05
C PRO A 722 -9.04 -13.20 -35.33
N GLU A 723 -10.13 -12.97 -36.07
CA GLU A 723 -11.48 -12.87 -35.50
C GLU A 723 -11.86 -14.09 -34.64
N GLY A 724 -11.43 -15.30 -35.03
CA GLY A 724 -11.65 -16.52 -34.26
C GLY A 724 -10.96 -16.52 -32.90
N VAL A 725 -9.87 -15.77 -32.73
CA VAL A 725 -9.20 -15.55 -31.44
C VAL A 725 -9.90 -14.43 -30.66
N ARG A 726 -10.27 -13.33 -31.32
CA ARG A 726 -11.05 -12.24 -30.70
C ARG A 726 -12.40 -12.72 -30.15
N GLY A 727 -13.07 -13.65 -30.82
CA GLY A 727 -14.30 -14.29 -30.33
C GLY A 727 -14.11 -15.20 -29.10
N LYS A 728 -12.87 -15.46 -28.69
CA LYS A 728 -12.52 -16.16 -27.43
C LYS A 728 -12.31 -15.17 -26.27
N VAL A 729 -12.22 -13.86 -26.54
CA VAL A 729 -12.11 -12.78 -25.54
C VAL A 729 -13.42 -12.66 -24.76
N GLY A 730 -13.35 -12.40 -23.45
CA GLY A 730 -14.50 -12.40 -22.55
C GLY A 730 -14.86 -13.78 -21.95
N ARG A 731 -14.15 -14.85 -22.32
CA ARG A 731 -14.27 -16.15 -21.65
C ARG A 731 -13.54 -16.15 -20.31
N SER A 732 -13.96 -17.00 -19.38
CA SER A 732 -13.29 -17.13 -18.08
C SER A 732 -11.84 -17.59 -18.25
N ALA A 733 -10.98 -17.22 -17.30
CA ALA A 733 -9.58 -17.65 -17.30
C ALA A 733 -9.41 -19.17 -17.35
N LYS A 734 -10.35 -19.92 -16.77
CA LYS A 734 -10.42 -21.38 -16.89
C LYS A 734 -10.48 -21.84 -18.35
N SER A 735 -11.26 -21.18 -19.20
CA SER A 735 -11.30 -21.48 -20.64
C SER A 735 -10.01 -21.08 -21.38
N ALA A 736 -9.35 -19.99 -20.96
CA ALA A 736 -8.05 -19.61 -21.50
C ALA A 736 -6.98 -20.66 -21.14
N MET A 737 -6.94 -21.11 -19.88
CA MET A 737 -6.03 -22.17 -19.42
C MET A 737 -6.28 -23.51 -20.12
N GLN A 738 -7.53 -23.86 -20.44
CA GLN A 738 -7.85 -25.03 -21.28
C GLN A 738 -7.26 -24.93 -22.69
N LEU A 739 -7.19 -23.72 -23.26
CA LEU A 739 -6.56 -23.52 -24.56
C LEU A 739 -5.04 -23.63 -24.45
N VAL A 740 -4.44 -23.08 -23.40
CA VAL A 740 -3.01 -23.21 -23.11
C VAL A 740 -2.62 -24.66 -22.85
N ALA A 741 -3.50 -25.46 -22.23
CA ALA A 741 -3.27 -26.89 -22.02
C ALA A 741 -3.06 -27.67 -23.33
N LYS A 742 -3.49 -27.14 -24.49
CA LYS A 742 -3.16 -27.73 -25.80
C LYS A 742 -1.66 -27.65 -26.12
N LEU A 743 -0.94 -26.70 -25.52
CA LEU A 743 0.51 -26.55 -25.67
C LEU A 743 1.30 -27.57 -24.84
N LEU A 744 0.64 -28.37 -23.99
CA LEU A 744 1.32 -29.47 -23.30
C LEU A 744 1.91 -30.45 -24.33
N PRO A 745 3.15 -30.92 -24.13
CA PRO A 745 3.73 -31.89 -25.03
C PRO A 745 2.87 -33.17 -25.11
N LEU A 746 2.52 -33.58 -26.33
CA LEU A 746 1.86 -34.88 -26.57
C LEU A 746 2.81 -35.98 -26.09
N ALA A 747 2.35 -36.84 -25.17
CA ALA A 747 3.15 -37.93 -24.64
C ALA A 747 3.64 -38.84 -25.78
N ALA A 748 4.95 -39.03 -25.88
CA ALA A 748 5.57 -39.93 -26.84
C ALA A 748 5.37 -41.40 -26.42
N SER A 749 4.16 -41.96 -26.61
CA SER A 749 3.93 -43.42 -26.69
C SER A 749 2.49 -43.71 -27.12
N ASP A 750 2.30 -44.68 -28.03
CA ASP A 750 1.02 -45.23 -28.56
C ASP A 750 0.11 -45.92 -27.51
N SER A 751 0.21 -45.58 -26.22
CA SER A 751 -0.81 -45.90 -25.23
C SER A 751 -1.69 -44.68 -25.04
N GLU A 752 -3.01 -44.84 -25.17
CA GLU A 752 -4.02 -43.80 -24.97
C GLU A 752 -3.63 -42.80 -23.86
N PRO A 753 -3.85 -41.49 -24.08
CA PRO A 753 -3.39 -40.47 -23.16
C PRO A 753 -4.00 -40.72 -21.79
N ALA A 754 -3.18 -41.12 -20.82
CA ALA A 754 -3.48 -40.84 -19.42
C ALA A 754 -3.55 -39.32 -19.35
N SER A 755 -4.76 -38.81 -19.19
CA SER A 755 -5.10 -37.41 -19.10
C SER A 755 -4.11 -36.69 -18.18
N LEU A 756 -3.16 -35.95 -18.77
CA LEU A 756 -2.53 -34.82 -18.10
C LEU A 756 -3.62 -33.76 -17.98
N GLU A 757 -4.54 -33.97 -17.03
CA GLU A 757 -5.34 -32.88 -16.50
C GLU A 757 -4.34 -31.95 -15.82
N VAL A 758 -3.99 -30.85 -16.49
CA VAL A 758 -3.57 -29.65 -15.75
C VAL A 758 -4.61 -29.49 -14.65
N PRO A 759 -4.22 -29.34 -13.38
CA PRO A 759 -5.19 -29.09 -12.30
C PRO A 759 -5.87 -27.74 -12.56
N LEU A 760 -6.84 -27.73 -13.48
CA LEU A 760 -7.66 -26.58 -13.90
C LEU A 760 -8.62 -26.15 -12.78
N ASP A 761 -8.68 -26.95 -11.72
CA ASP A 761 -9.45 -26.74 -10.50
C ASP A 761 -8.58 -26.24 -9.32
N ALA A 762 -7.36 -25.76 -9.59
CA ALA A 762 -6.61 -25.04 -8.57
C ALA A 762 -7.40 -23.77 -8.15
N PRO A 763 -7.55 -23.48 -6.85
CA PRO A 763 -8.29 -22.31 -6.33
C PRO A 763 -7.85 -20.95 -6.89
N LEU A 764 -6.67 -20.89 -7.50
CA LEU A 764 -6.06 -19.68 -8.07
C LEU A 764 -6.62 -19.34 -9.47
N VAL A 765 -7.16 -20.31 -10.22
CA VAL A 765 -7.72 -20.07 -11.57
C VAL A 765 -9.16 -19.52 -11.49
N THR A 766 -9.87 -19.79 -10.39
CA THR A 766 -11.25 -19.33 -10.18
C THR A 766 -11.35 -17.84 -9.82
N GLN A 767 -10.27 -17.24 -9.28
CA GLN A 767 -10.22 -15.81 -8.93
C GLN A 767 -9.82 -14.89 -10.09
N LEU A 768 -9.45 -15.46 -11.24
CA LEU A 768 -9.04 -14.71 -12.42
C LEU A 768 -10.26 -14.19 -13.20
N GLN A 769 -10.26 -12.90 -13.53
CA GLN A 769 -11.31 -12.30 -14.36
C GLN A 769 -11.21 -12.76 -15.83
N ALA A 770 -12.23 -12.43 -16.62
CA ALA A 770 -12.19 -12.65 -18.06
C ALA A 770 -11.13 -11.75 -18.74
N LEU A 771 -10.42 -12.30 -19.71
CA LEU A 771 -9.50 -11.56 -20.58
C LEU A 771 -10.31 -10.56 -21.43
N LYS A 772 -9.93 -9.28 -21.38
CA LYS A 772 -10.67 -8.18 -22.04
C LYS A 772 -9.80 -7.47 -23.06
N LEU A 773 -10.36 -7.15 -24.22
CA LEU A 773 -9.74 -6.23 -25.16
C LEU A 773 -9.88 -4.80 -24.61
N VAL A 774 -8.79 -4.05 -24.57
CA VAL A 774 -8.82 -2.66 -24.15
C VAL A 774 -9.11 -1.77 -25.35
N GLU A 775 -10.28 -1.12 -25.34
CA GLU A 775 -10.70 -0.25 -26.44
C GLU A 775 -9.74 0.93 -26.62
N ARG A 776 -9.46 1.27 -27.88
CA ARG A 776 -8.69 2.48 -28.21
C ARG A 776 -9.61 3.70 -28.08
N PRO A 777 -9.12 4.83 -27.53
CA PRO A 777 -9.83 6.10 -27.62
C PRO A 777 -10.06 6.46 -29.11
N HIS A 778 -11.28 6.91 -29.46
CA HIS A 778 -11.60 7.30 -30.83
C HIS A 778 -10.59 8.33 -31.39
N GLY A 779 -9.95 8.01 -32.52
CA GLY A 779 -9.07 8.92 -33.26
C GLY A 779 -7.56 8.66 -33.19
N VAL A 780 -7.10 7.57 -32.55
CA VAL A 780 -5.66 7.23 -32.47
C VAL A 780 -5.37 5.97 -33.31
N GLU A 781 -4.94 6.16 -34.55
CA GLU A 781 -4.35 5.08 -35.36
C GLU A 781 -2.94 4.72 -34.86
N PRO A 782 -2.50 3.45 -34.98
CA PRO A 782 -1.14 3.06 -34.63
C PRO A 782 -0.13 3.85 -35.47
N GLN A 783 0.96 4.32 -34.87
CA GLN A 783 2.06 4.90 -35.64
C GLN A 783 2.64 3.80 -36.53
N LYS A 784 2.68 4.04 -37.84
CA LYS A 784 3.16 3.10 -38.85
C LYS A 784 4.66 2.88 -38.81
#